data_AF-A0A9P5B646-F1
#
_entry.id   AF-A0A9P5B646-F1
#
_cell.length_a   1.000
_cell.length_b   1.000
_cell.length_c   1.000
_cell.angle_alpha   90.00
_cell.angle_beta   90.00
_cell.angle_gamma   90.00
#
_symmetry.space_group_name_H-M   'P 1'
#
loop_
_entity.id
_entity.type
_entity.pdbx_description
1 polymer ?
#
loop_
_entity_poly.entity_id
_entity_poly.type
_entity_poly.pdbx_seq_one_letter_code
_entity_poly.pdbx_strand_id
1 'polypeptide(L)'
;MMTRQASRFTPEVLISAPRRSTGVPNSTGELVLYTISSYSFESHSKSFQIRVLNIKDDSSHLVSEDAHVSDPIWIGEKEIALIRTNDNGCSSLYQQHVLDGSEARLIKSFAGSISNPKAKELFDGKVAFICSALTTPKGNMYWQATEPKTYTTAKIYTGLFVRHWDTWNTENQNSLWYGVITKKNDRWMFEKDGLTNLLAGTQLSSPVPPFGGAGDFDISENGIAFVAKDPELNPARNTKTDLYYVPIRSWADKPPQPQIVKTGRLRGYSSAPTFSNDGKKLAFARMKQQQYESDKTRLLLIPNVDDLSNVQEFYQTEDDEGGWDLRPDWIVWKKDDTELYVAAEKHGRSMLWKLPSDTLKARDLPEAIHKEGSVVEAHTLEGSDSLFITSKSRIESSSYGVLDPETKVVKVISTSSKNGKTFGLSASSATEIWYSGSTGYDNHALVMLPSHFDKSQKYPLAFLIHGGPQSAWTDDWSTRWNPAIFAEQGYIAVCPNPTGSTGYGQAHVDAIANHWGGAPYEDLVKCFEYLENHVDYVDTNRAVALGASYGGYMINWIQGHDLGRKFKALVCHDGVFSTQNQWSTEELFFPEHDFGGTLWENRAGYEKWDPSLHTGNWSTPQLVIHNELDYRLPISEGLAMFNVLQAREVPSKLVMFPDENHWVLKPENSLVWHREVLDWINKYSGIADDEAKLEKQTERMTTNMTTPPSLFHALLRPSILQILRSTGYHSTRPAVLDSLTDLAARYLSLLCQTTAQHATHNQGDSADFTIADIRMALQDAGALMPERVPTEEMWRGEEDLRGVEEFIAWFAGQRMKEMMDVGSGDGETDATDYLNALKKKHSKTGEDAKYHGTILGRGHDTGEIQVEGGSETTITEWISNRASPQSSPTPGEEQQPDEDQPPQQQAPQQNGHASDDDSGLSSVGDRIDQDTMDLS
;
A
#
# COMPACT_ATOMS: atom_id res chain seq x y z
N MET A 1 9.12 -14.81 -7.26
CA MET A 1 8.28 -13.89 -8.05
C MET A 1 9.17 -12.96 -8.84
N MET A 2 8.81 -12.58 -10.07
CA MET A 2 9.38 -11.40 -10.72
C MET A 2 8.56 -10.18 -10.28
N THR A 3 9.09 -9.37 -9.37
CA THR A 3 8.51 -8.06 -9.08
C THR A 3 8.65 -7.21 -10.33
N ARG A 4 7.54 -6.73 -10.92
CA ARG A 4 7.63 -5.70 -11.97
C ARG A 4 8.31 -4.49 -11.33
N GLN A 5 9.39 -3.97 -11.91
CA GLN A 5 9.83 -2.61 -11.58
C GLN A 5 8.73 -1.68 -12.09
N ALA A 6 8.03 -1.04 -11.16
CA ALA A 6 7.04 -0.04 -11.50
C ALA A 6 7.76 1.27 -11.81
N SER A 7 7.47 1.89 -12.95
CA SER A 7 8.04 3.19 -13.34
C SER A 7 7.40 4.38 -12.61
N ARG A 8 6.29 4.15 -11.90
CA ARG A 8 5.60 5.05 -10.97
C ARG A 8 5.01 4.21 -9.83
N PHE A 9 4.89 4.76 -8.63
CA PHE A 9 4.25 4.09 -7.50
C PHE A 9 2.76 4.42 -7.44
N THR A 10 1.91 3.52 -7.96
CA THR A 10 0.45 3.70 -8.03
C THR A 10 -0.28 2.97 -6.89
N PRO A 11 -1.58 3.22 -6.65
CA PRO A 11 -2.37 2.49 -5.66
C PRO A 11 -2.33 0.97 -5.86
N GLU A 12 -2.38 0.48 -7.09
CA GLU A 12 -2.23 -0.95 -7.40
C GLU A 12 -0.88 -1.49 -6.91
N VAL A 13 0.21 -0.74 -7.12
CA VAL A 13 1.57 -1.11 -6.68
C VAL A 13 1.67 -1.12 -5.15
N LEU A 14 1.07 -0.15 -4.45
CA LEU A 14 1.00 -0.12 -2.98
C LEU A 14 0.20 -1.30 -2.41
N ILE A 15 -0.97 -1.60 -2.98
CA ILE A 15 -1.87 -2.64 -2.45
C ILE A 15 -1.33 -4.04 -2.75
N SER A 16 -0.72 -4.26 -3.92
CA SER A 16 -0.03 -5.50 -4.30
C SER A 16 1.38 -5.66 -3.69
N ALA A 17 1.94 -4.63 -3.03
CA ALA A 17 3.27 -4.69 -2.44
C ALA A 17 3.39 -5.86 -1.45
N PRO A 18 4.45 -6.69 -1.52
CA PRO A 18 4.66 -7.78 -0.57
C PRO A 18 4.75 -7.27 0.87
N ARG A 19 3.83 -7.75 1.71
CA ARG A 19 3.78 -7.50 3.15
C ARG A 19 4.49 -8.65 3.83
N ARG A 20 5.60 -8.36 4.51
CA ARG A 20 6.34 -9.34 5.31
C ARG A 20 5.94 -9.19 6.78
N SER A 21 5.88 -10.28 7.53
CA SER A 21 5.76 -10.18 9.00
C SER A 21 7.05 -9.65 9.62
N THR A 22 7.05 -9.48 10.94
CA THR A 22 8.30 -9.50 11.70
C THR A 22 9.01 -10.84 11.51
N GLY A 23 10.33 -10.83 11.65
CA GLY A 23 11.18 -12.02 11.51
C GLY A 23 11.64 -12.53 12.86
N VAL A 24 11.30 -13.78 13.20
CA VAL A 24 11.63 -14.40 14.49
C VAL A 24 12.85 -15.33 14.33
N PRO A 25 14.01 -15.05 14.95
CA PRO A 25 15.16 -15.95 14.94
C PRO A 25 14.87 -17.31 15.61
N ASN A 26 15.56 -18.35 15.14
CA ASN A 26 15.63 -19.65 15.79
C ASN A 26 16.57 -19.62 17.00
N SER A 27 16.57 -20.71 17.77
CA SER A 27 17.45 -20.87 18.95
C SER A 27 18.95 -20.80 18.65
N THR A 28 19.39 -20.90 17.38
CA THR A 28 20.81 -20.75 16.99
C THR A 28 21.17 -19.38 16.44
N GLY A 29 20.22 -18.44 16.36
CA GLY A 29 20.45 -17.08 15.83
C GLY A 29 20.83 -17.01 14.35
N GLU A 30 20.70 -18.11 13.60
CA GLU A 30 21.11 -18.18 12.19
C GLU A 30 19.92 -18.06 11.23
N LEU A 31 18.79 -18.67 11.59
CA LEU A 31 17.61 -18.80 10.75
C LEU A 31 16.49 -17.93 11.29
N VAL A 32 15.90 -17.09 10.45
CA VAL A 32 14.79 -16.19 10.81
C VAL A 32 13.53 -16.63 10.08
N LEU A 33 12.52 -17.03 10.84
CA LEU A 33 11.20 -17.40 10.36
C LEU A 33 10.36 -16.15 10.12
N TYR A 34 9.72 -16.08 8.96
CA TYR A 34 8.80 -14.99 8.63
C TYR A 34 7.78 -15.44 7.59
N THR A 35 6.75 -14.63 7.39
CA THR A 35 5.72 -14.84 6.37
C THR A 35 5.75 -13.72 5.33
N ILE A 36 5.26 -14.01 4.12
CA ILE A 36 4.95 -13.01 3.09
C ILE A 36 3.51 -13.18 2.67
N SER A 37 2.77 -12.08 2.54
CA SER A 37 1.49 -12.02 1.85
C SER A 37 1.49 -10.95 0.75
N SER A 38 0.74 -11.19 -0.33
CA SER A 38 0.52 -10.22 -1.40
C SER A 38 -0.82 -10.46 -2.09
N TYR A 39 -1.34 -9.44 -2.78
CA TYR A 39 -2.55 -9.54 -3.60
C TYR A 39 -2.25 -9.31 -5.07
N SER A 40 -2.93 -10.05 -5.95
CA SER A 40 -2.81 -9.95 -7.40
C SER A 40 -4.12 -9.51 -8.02
N PHE A 41 -4.16 -8.29 -8.56
CA PHE A 41 -5.28 -7.78 -9.38
C PHE A 41 -5.38 -8.46 -10.76
N GLU A 42 -4.37 -9.25 -11.18
CA GLU A 42 -4.43 -10.06 -12.42
C GLU A 42 -5.18 -11.39 -12.21
N SER A 43 -5.28 -11.86 -10.96
CA SER A 43 -5.92 -13.13 -10.59
C SER A 43 -6.96 -13.00 -9.47
N HIS A 44 -7.25 -11.77 -9.04
CA HIS A 44 -8.12 -11.38 -7.92
C HIS A 44 -7.88 -12.17 -6.62
N SER A 45 -6.65 -12.63 -6.39
CA SER A 45 -6.31 -13.61 -5.33
C SER A 45 -5.19 -13.14 -4.41
N LYS A 46 -5.27 -13.58 -3.16
CA LYS A 46 -4.17 -13.47 -2.18
C LYS A 46 -3.20 -14.64 -2.37
N SER A 47 -1.91 -14.39 -2.20
CA SER A 47 -0.90 -15.42 -1.99
C SER A 47 -0.27 -15.27 -0.61
N PHE A 48 0.13 -16.40 -0.02
CA PHE A 48 0.77 -16.49 1.28
C PHE A 48 1.97 -17.44 1.19
N GLN A 49 3.06 -17.10 1.88
CA GLN A 49 4.26 -17.94 1.97
C GLN A 49 4.81 -17.94 3.40
N ILE A 50 5.19 -19.11 3.91
CA ILE A 50 6.08 -19.24 5.07
C ILE A 50 7.51 -19.38 4.53
N ARG A 51 8.45 -18.60 5.08
CA ARG A 51 9.85 -18.55 4.62
C ARG A 51 10.83 -18.54 5.78
N VAL A 52 12.06 -18.96 5.50
CA VAL A 52 13.20 -18.85 6.41
C VAL A 52 14.34 -18.12 5.72
N LEU A 53 14.86 -17.08 6.37
CA LEU A 53 16.02 -16.29 5.96
C LEU A 53 17.26 -16.76 6.76
N ASN A 54 18.40 -16.98 6.09
CA ASN A 54 19.68 -17.19 6.78
C ASN A 54 20.43 -15.85 6.89
N ILE A 55 20.88 -15.48 8.09
CA ILE A 55 21.55 -14.20 8.38
C ILE A 55 23.01 -14.18 7.85
N LYS A 56 23.62 -15.35 7.60
CA LYS A 56 25.04 -15.49 7.22
C LYS A 56 25.31 -15.22 5.74
N ASP A 57 24.41 -15.66 4.86
CA ASP A 57 24.53 -15.52 3.40
C ASP A 57 23.35 -14.73 2.77
N ASP A 58 22.50 -14.16 3.62
CA ASP A 58 21.32 -13.36 3.28
C ASP A 58 20.28 -14.10 2.39
N SER A 59 20.35 -15.44 2.34
CA SER A 59 19.49 -16.30 1.49
C SER A 59 18.11 -16.60 2.10
N SER A 60 17.10 -16.81 1.25
CA SER A 60 15.70 -16.98 1.67
C SER A 60 15.04 -18.24 1.10
N HIS A 61 14.84 -19.24 1.94
CA HIS A 61 14.17 -20.50 1.63
C HIS A 61 12.65 -20.39 1.76
N LEU A 62 11.94 -21.18 0.95
CA LEU A 62 10.49 -21.35 1.01
C LEU A 62 10.17 -22.60 1.83
N VAL A 63 9.24 -22.49 2.78
CA VAL A 63 8.82 -23.59 3.66
C VAL A 63 7.42 -24.10 3.27
N SER A 64 6.47 -23.19 2.99
CA SER A 64 5.12 -23.54 2.54
C SER A 64 4.48 -22.41 1.74
N GLU A 65 3.60 -22.76 0.80
CA GLU A 65 2.69 -21.85 0.07
C GLU A 65 1.20 -22.22 0.28
N ASP A 66 0.90 -23.07 1.28
CA ASP A 66 -0.49 -23.42 1.59
C ASP A 66 -1.22 -22.21 2.19
N ALA A 67 -2.23 -21.70 1.48
CA ALA A 67 -3.04 -20.56 1.93
C ALA A 67 -3.92 -20.86 3.15
N HIS A 68 -4.03 -22.13 3.57
CA HIS A 68 -4.76 -22.57 4.75
C HIS A 68 -3.90 -22.64 6.03
N VAL A 69 -2.59 -22.36 5.94
CA VAL A 69 -1.70 -22.33 7.13
C VAL A 69 -1.36 -20.92 7.57
N SER A 70 -1.21 -20.73 8.88
CA SER A 70 -0.91 -19.47 9.55
C SER A 70 -0.03 -19.68 10.78
N ASP A 71 0.33 -18.58 11.44
CA ASP A 71 0.98 -18.53 12.75
C ASP A 71 2.15 -19.53 12.95
N PRO A 72 3.19 -19.51 12.08
CA PRO A 72 4.32 -20.42 12.22
C PRO A 72 5.25 -19.97 13.36
N ILE A 73 5.67 -20.90 14.21
CA ILE A 73 6.59 -20.66 15.33
C ILE A 73 7.63 -21.77 15.46
N TRP A 74 8.82 -21.45 15.98
CA TRP A 74 9.86 -22.43 16.27
C TRP A 74 9.46 -23.39 17.39
N ILE A 75 9.75 -24.68 17.20
CA ILE A 75 9.67 -25.75 18.22
C ILE A 75 10.96 -26.57 18.32
N GLY A 76 12.01 -26.15 17.63
CA GLY A 76 13.35 -26.73 17.62
C GLY A 76 14.28 -25.87 16.75
N GLU A 77 15.55 -26.25 16.61
CA GLU A 77 16.52 -25.46 15.83
C GLU A 77 16.10 -25.25 14.36
N LYS A 78 15.42 -26.25 13.78
CA LYS A 78 15.05 -26.27 12.35
C LYS A 78 13.62 -26.73 12.10
N GLU A 79 12.85 -26.91 13.16
CA GLU A 79 11.45 -27.36 13.12
C GLU A 79 10.52 -26.26 13.61
N ILE A 80 9.44 -26.05 12.86
CA ILE A 80 8.35 -25.15 13.22
C ILE A 80 7.08 -25.93 13.51
N ALA A 81 6.26 -25.41 14.42
CA ALA A 81 4.83 -25.68 14.44
C ALA A 81 4.12 -24.65 13.56
N LEU A 82 3.02 -25.04 12.92
CA LEU A 82 2.17 -24.18 12.10
C LEU A 82 0.69 -24.57 12.26
N ILE A 83 -0.19 -23.57 12.31
CA ILE A 83 -1.63 -23.76 12.48
C ILE A 83 -2.26 -23.88 11.09
N ARG A 84 -3.10 -24.89 10.87
CA ARG A 84 -3.91 -25.04 9.66
C ARG A 84 -5.39 -24.89 9.97
N THR A 85 -6.08 -24.00 9.28
CA THR A 85 -7.55 -23.91 9.34
C THR A 85 -8.17 -24.94 8.39
N ASN A 86 -9.08 -25.77 8.91
CA ASN A 86 -9.79 -26.79 8.13
C ASN A 86 -11.15 -26.26 7.64
N ASP A 87 -11.70 -26.86 6.59
CA ASP A 87 -12.96 -26.44 5.91
C ASP A 87 -14.19 -26.37 6.84
N ASN A 88 -14.16 -27.07 7.97
CA ASN A 88 -15.22 -27.07 8.98
C ASN A 88 -15.07 -25.95 10.05
N GLY A 89 -14.09 -25.06 9.91
CA GLY A 89 -13.81 -23.97 10.85
C GLY A 89 -13.06 -24.38 12.12
N CYS A 90 -12.57 -25.62 12.22
CA CYS A 90 -11.65 -26.01 13.31
C CYS A 90 -10.18 -25.95 12.86
N SER A 91 -9.27 -25.85 13.83
CA SER A 91 -7.82 -25.76 13.55
C SER A 91 -7.07 -27.05 13.86
N SER A 92 -5.93 -27.24 13.20
CA SER A 92 -5.01 -28.37 13.40
C SER A 92 -3.56 -27.90 13.40
N LEU A 93 -2.79 -28.33 14.40
CA LEU A 93 -1.37 -28.00 14.51
C LEU A 93 -0.54 -29.05 13.77
N TYR A 94 0.37 -28.61 12.92
CA TYR A 94 1.32 -29.43 12.18
C TYR A 94 2.77 -29.06 12.57
N GLN A 95 3.70 -30.00 12.43
CA GLN A 95 5.14 -29.73 12.38
C GLN A 95 5.63 -29.63 10.94
N GLN A 96 6.69 -28.89 10.68
CA GLN A 96 7.47 -28.97 9.44
C GLN A 96 8.95 -28.64 9.72
N HIS A 97 9.90 -29.24 8.99
CA HIS A 97 11.31 -28.86 9.06
C HIS A 97 11.66 -27.93 7.89
N VAL A 98 12.39 -26.85 8.16
CA VAL A 98 12.40 -25.65 7.30
C VAL A 98 13.43 -25.66 6.16
N LEU A 99 14.34 -26.63 6.11
CA LEU A 99 15.45 -26.67 5.14
C LEU A 99 15.53 -27.94 4.28
N ASP A 100 14.74 -28.99 4.55
CA ASP A 100 14.82 -30.29 3.83
C ASP A 100 13.69 -30.51 2.82
N GLY A 101 12.73 -29.59 2.73
CA GLY A 101 11.55 -29.74 1.88
C GLY A 101 10.56 -30.81 2.37
N SER A 102 10.62 -31.19 3.65
CA SER A 102 9.68 -32.16 4.22
C SER A 102 8.23 -31.66 4.22
N GLU A 103 7.29 -32.57 3.93
CA GLU A 103 5.86 -32.31 4.07
C GLU A 103 5.47 -32.08 5.54
N ALA A 104 4.54 -31.15 5.77
CA ALA A 104 4.03 -30.86 7.10
C ALA A 104 3.28 -32.08 7.68
N ARG A 105 3.58 -32.46 8.93
CA ARG A 105 3.02 -33.64 9.61
C ARG A 105 2.09 -33.22 10.75
N LEU A 106 0.89 -33.79 10.82
CA LEU A 106 -0.07 -33.47 11.87
C LEU A 106 0.48 -33.81 13.28
N ILE A 107 0.45 -32.81 14.18
CA ILE A 107 0.68 -32.99 15.62
C ILE A 107 -0.66 -33.33 16.29
N LYS A 108 -1.69 -32.49 16.09
CA LYS A 108 -3.04 -32.68 16.68
C LYS A 108 -4.10 -31.79 16.01
N SER A 109 -5.33 -32.28 15.94
CA SER A 109 -6.52 -31.49 15.57
C SER A 109 -7.33 -31.07 16.80
N PHE A 110 -7.94 -29.89 16.75
CA PHE A 110 -8.75 -29.30 17.81
C PHE A 110 -10.21 -29.14 17.37
N ALA A 111 -11.11 -28.90 18.34
CA ALA A 111 -12.53 -28.70 18.06
C ALA A 111 -12.85 -27.29 17.55
N GLY A 112 -12.23 -26.26 18.14
CA GLY A 112 -12.35 -24.87 17.69
C GLY A 112 -11.19 -24.40 16.83
N SER A 113 -11.14 -23.10 16.54
CA SER A 113 -9.97 -22.47 15.96
C SER A 113 -8.97 -22.03 17.05
N ILE A 114 -7.68 -22.10 16.75
CA ILE A 114 -6.58 -21.63 17.61
C ILE A 114 -5.75 -20.60 16.83
N SER A 115 -5.12 -19.66 17.54
CA SER A 115 -4.26 -18.61 16.98
C SER A 115 -3.27 -18.10 18.03
N ASN A 116 -2.37 -17.19 17.65
CA ASN A 116 -1.37 -16.60 18.55
C ASN A 116 -0.56 -17.66 19.34
N PRO A 117 0.12 -18.61 18.71
CA PRO A 117 0.93 -19.58 19.42
C PRO A 117 2.21 -18.94 19.96
N LYS A 118 2.63 -19.33 21.16
CA LYS A 118 4.00 -19.16 21.69
C LYS A 118 4.53 -20.51 22.17
N ALA A 119 5.85 -20.66 22.11
CA ALA A 119 6.57 -21.84 22.55
C ALA A 119 7.76 -21.47 23.43
N LYS A 120 8.05 -22.30 24.44
CA LYS A 120 9.25 -22.20 25.29
C LYS A 120 9.82 -23.62 25.47
N GLU A 121 11.10 -23.81 25.17
CA GLU A 121 11.80 -25.06 25.46
C GLU A 121 11.88 -25.29 26.97
N LEU A 122 11.78 -26.57 27.38
CA LEU A 122 11.85 -27.02 28.77
C LEU A 122 13.02 -27.99 28.96
N PHE A 123 13.47 -28.13 30.21
CA PHE A 123 14.34 -29.24 30.61
C PHE A 123 13.77 -30.59 30.12
N ASP A 124 14.66 -31.45 29.61
CA ASP A 124 14.39 -32.74 28.94
C ASP A 124 14.01 -32.72 27.45
N GLY A 125 13.96 -31.55 26.80
CA GLY A 125 13.72 -31.44 25.35
C GLY A 125 12.24 -31.49 24.96
N LYS A 126 11.36 -31.25 25.93
CA LYS A 126 9.97 -30.85 25.72
C LYS A 126 9.87 -29.37 25.35
N VAL A 127 8.74 -29.01 24.77
CA VAL A 127 8.37 -27.61 24.52
C VAL A 127 7.01 -27.36 25.17
N ALA A 128 6.94 -26.37 26.05
CA ALA A 128 5.68 -25.80 26.51
C ALA A 128 5.08 -24.98 25.37
N PHE A 129 3.81 -25.22 25.05
CA PHE A 129 3.07 -24.57 23.98
C PHE A 129 1.83 -23.90 24.56
N ILE A 130 1.58 -22.66 24.16
CA ILE A 130 0.39 -21.88 24.54
C ILE A 130 -0.18 -21.18 23.31
N CYS A 131 -1.50 -21.08 23.21
CA CYS A 131 -2.20 -20.36 22.14
C CYS A 131 -3.50 -19.74 22.64
N SER A 132 -4.07 -18.79 21.90
CA SER A 132 -5.43 -18.29 22.15
C SER A 132 -6.48 -19.10 21.39
N ALA A 133 -7.69 -19.21 21.96
CA ALA A 133 -8.88 -19.66 21.24
C ALA A 133 -10.13 -18.94 21.77
N LEU A 134 -11.12 -18.74 20.89
CA LEU A 134 -12.45 -18.32 21.31
C LEU A 134 -13.12 -19.47 22.09
N THR A 135 -13.79 -19.16 23.20
CA THR A 135 -14.32 -20.16 24.14
C THR A 135 -15.73 -19.85 24.61
N THR A 136 -16.52 -20.92 24.75
CA THR A 136 -17.87 -20.89 25.32
C THR A 136 -17.85 -20.58 26.81
N PRO A 137 -18.95 -20.07 27.41
CA PRO A 137 -19.10 -19.90 28.87
C PRO A 137 -18.88 -21.16 29.72
N LYS A 138 -18.81 -22.35 29.09
CA LYS A 138 -18.51 -23.64 29.73
C LYS A 138 -17.00 -23.96 29.77
N GLY A 139 -16.15 -23.05 29.27
CA GLY A 139 -14.70 -23.22 29.19
C GLY A 139 -14.21 -24.08 28.01
N ASN A 140 -15.10 -24.60 27.17
CA ASN A 140 -14.74 -25.37 25.97
C ASN A 140 -14.37 -24.43 24.81
N MET A 141 -13.44 -24.85 23.95
CA MET A 141 -13.20 -24.21 22.65
C MET A 141 -14.51 -24.06 21.88
N TYR A 142 -14.78 -22.87 21.38
CA TYR A 142 -15.94 -22.57 20.56
C TYR A 142 -15.73 -23.11 19.14
N TRP A 143 -16.78 -23.72 18.58
CA TRP A 143 -16.78 -24.25 17.21
C TRP A 143 -18.09 -23.91 16.51
N GLN A 144 -18.04 -22.93 15.61
CA GLN A 144 -19.22 -22.37 14.94
C GLN A 144 -20.08 -23.41 14.21
N ALA A 145 -19.48 -24.46 13.63
CA ALA A 145 -20.24 -25.52 12.95
C ALA A 145 -21.09 -26.40 13.91
N THR A 146 -20.98 -26.21 15.23
CA THR A 146 -21.86 -26.84 16.24
C THR A 146 -22.90 -25.88 16.84
N GLU A 147 -22.97 -24.63 16.38
CA GLU A 147 -24.05 -23.73 16.82
C GLU A 147 -25.43 -24.24 16.37
N PRO A 148 -26.42 -24.25 17.28
CA PRO A 148 -27.81 -24.49 16.89
C PRO A 148 -28.29 -23.39 15.93
N LYS A 149 -28.68 -23.76 14.71
CA LYS A 149 -29.25 -22.82 13.74
C LYS A 149 -30.49 -22.15 14.31
N THR A 150 -30.46 -20.82 14.45
CA THR A 150 -31.59 -20.03 14.94
C THR A 150 -32.60 -19.77 13.81
N TYR A 151 -33.88 -19.63 14.17
CA TYR A 151 -34.94 -19.19 13.26
C TYR A 151 -35.10 -17.65 13.22
N THR A 152 -34.22 -16.91 13.89
CA THR A 152 -34.24 -15.45 14.00
C THR A 152 -32.82 -14.89 14.11
N THR A 153 -32.62 -13.71 13.57
CA THR A 153 -31.38 -12.91 13.64
C THR A 153 -31.38 -11.90 14.80
N ALA A 154 -32.46 -11.84 15.59
CA ALA A 154 -32.60 -10.90 16.69
C ALA A 154 -31.49 -11.06 17.75
N LYS A 155 -30.73 -10.00 17.98
CA LYS A 155 -29.73 -9.89 19.05
C LYS A 155 -30.35 -9.21 20.27
N ILE A 156 -30.08 -9.72 21.46
CA ILE A 156 -30.63 -9.20 22.72
C ILE A 156 -29.46 -8.92 23.66
N TYR A 157 -29.34 -7.67 24.11
CA TYR A 157 -28.31 -7.21 25.04
C TYR A 157 -28.95 -6.51 26.23
N THR A 158 -28.39 -6.73 27.42
CA THR A 158 -28.85 -6.12 28.69
C THR A 158 -27.77 -5.27 29.38
N GLY A 159 -26.62 -5.08 28.73
CA GLY A 159 -25.49 -4.31 29.21
C GLY A 159 -24.49 -4.00 28.09
N LEU A 160 -23.46 -3.21 28.41
CA LEU A 160 -22.36 -2.88 27.49
C LEU A 160 -21.20 -3.88 27.65
N PHE A 161 -20.41 -4.17 26.62
CA PHE A 161 -20.51 -3.73 25.22
C PHE A 161 -21.51 -4.57 24.40
N VAL A 162 -22.29 -3.93 23.52
CA VAL A 162 -23.17 -4.65 22.56
C VAL A 162 -22.44 -5.08 21.28
N ARG A 163 -21.42 -4.31 20.87
CA ARG A 163 -20.60 -4.47 19.67
C ARG A 163 -19.22 -3.87 19.93
N HIS A 164 -18.22 -4.20 19.11
CA HIS A 164 -16.86 -3.66 19.17
C HIS A 164 -16.32 -3.53 17.75
N TRP A 165 -15.89 -2.32 17.33
CA TRP A 165 -15.37 -1.96 15.99
C TRP A 165 -16.24 -2.27 14.75
N ASP A 166 -16.50 -3.55 14.47
CA ASP A 166 -17.30 -4.05 13.33
C ASP A 166 -18.17 -5.27 13.66
N THR A 167 -17.99 -5.83 14.86
CA THR A 167 -18.52 -7.13 15.26
C THR A 167 -19.48 -6.97 16.42
N TRP A 168 -20.60 -7.67 16.36
CA TRP A 168 -21.57 -7.75 17.45
C TRP A 168 -21.14 -8.79 18.47
N ASN A 169 -21.08 -8.42 19.75
CA ASN A 169 -20.54 -9.28 20.80
C ASN A 169 -21.40 -10.53 21.02
N THR A 170 -20.74 -11.62 21.45
CA THR A 170 -21.37 -12.92 21.75
C THR A 170 -21.09 -13.33 23.19
N GLU A 171 -21.67 -14.44 23.66
CA GLU A 171 -21.31 -15.01 24.96
C GLU A 171 -19.91 -15.65 25.01
N ASN A 172 -19.27 -15.83 23.85
CA ASN A 172 -17.95 -16.45 23.76
C ASN A 172 -16.83 -15.41 23.98
N GLN A 173 -15.78 -15.81 24.71
CA GLN A 173 -14.64 -14.95 25.07
C GLN A 173 -13.30 -15.63 24.77
N ASN A 174 -12.22 -14.86 24.65
CA ASN A 174 -10.89 -15.41 24.38
C ASN A 174 -10.32 -16.08 25.64
N SER A 175 -9.93 -17.34 25.54
CA SER A 175 -9.11 -18.00 26.57
C SER A 175 -7.73 -18.33 26.04
N LEU A 176 -6.75 -18.33 26.94
CA LEU A 176 -5.45 -18.97 26.72
C LEU A 176 -5.55 -20.47 26.98
N TRP A 177 -4.95 -21.26 26.09
CA TRP A 177 -4.91 -22.72 26.12
C TRP A 177 -3.46 -23.18 26.07
N TYR A 178 -3.05 -24.04 27.00
CA TYR A 178 -1.65 -24.46 27.14
C TYR A 178 -1.49 -25.99 27.19
N GLY A 179 -0.31 -26.48 26.86
CA GLY A 179 0.06 -27.89 26.97
C GLY A 179 1.55 -28.11 26.72
N VAL A 180 1.96 -29.37 26.62
CA VAL A 180 3.35 -29.75 26.30
C VAL A 180 3.38 -30.58 25.04
N ILE A 181 4.33 -30.30 24.15
CA ILE A 181 4.71 -31.18 23.05
C ILE A 181 6.08 -31.82 23.29
N THR A 182 6.25 -33.06 22.82
CA THR A 182 7.47 -33.86 22.97
C THR A 182 7.78 -34.60 21.67
N LYS A 183 9.07 -34.66 21.29
CA LYS A 183 9.54 -35.31 20.06
C LYS A 183 9.82 -36.80 20.31
N LYS A 184 9.07 -37.69 19.66
CA LYS A 184 9.22 -39.15 19.76
C LYS A 184 9.26 -39.76 18.35
N ASN A 185 10.35 -40.43 18.00
CA ASN A 185 10.59 -41.00 16.66
C ASN A 185 10.36 -39.96 15.54
N ASP A 186 11.05 -38.82 15.66
CA ASP A 186 10.99 -37.65 14.78
C ASP A 186 9.58 -37.10 14.49
N ARG A 187 8.67 -37.30 15.44
CA ARG A 187 7.35 -36.68 15.48
C ARG A 187 7.07 -36.02 16.83
N TRP A 188 6.76 -34.73 16.76
CA TRP A 188 6.17 -33.96 17.85
C TRP A 188 4.74 -34.43 18.08
N MET A 189 4.39 -34.61 19.35
CA MET A 189 3.05 -34.97 19.80
C MET A 189 2.79 -34.32 21.14
N PHE A 190 1.54 -33.96 21.42
CA PHE A 190 1.15 -33.49 22.75
C PHE A 190 1.30 -34.59 23.80
N GLU A 191 1.67 -34.21 25.02
CA GLU A 191 1.44 -35.05 26.20
C GLU A 191 -0.04 -35.02 26.61
N LYS A 192 -0.52 -36.13 27.20
CA LYS A 192 -1.91 -36.32 27.61
C LYS A 192 -2.90 -36.02 26.46
N ASP A 193 -4.07 -35.48 26.78
CA ASP A 193 -5.16 -35.24 25.83
C ASP A 193 -4.99 -33.95 24.99
N GLY A 194 -3.90 -33.19 25.17
CA GLY A 194 -3.60 -31.97 24.41
C GLY A 194 -3.59 -30.71 25.26
N LEU A 195 -4.40 -29.72 24.86
CA LEU A 195 -4.44 -28.40 25.47
C LEU A 195 -5.45 -28.31 26.63
N THR A 196 -5.07 -27.59 27.68
CA THR A 196 -5.88 -27.25 28.85
C THR A 196 -6.20 -25.76 28.82
N ASN A 197 -7.46 -25.38 29.04
CA ASN A 197 -7.85 -23.97 29.18
C ASN A 197 -7.33 -23.41 30.52
N LEU A 198 -6.52 -22.35 30.43
CA LEU A 198 -5.91 -21.65 31.57
C LEU A 198 -6.94 -20.85 32.39
N LEU A 199 -7.98 -20.32 31.73
CA LEU A 199 -8.95 -19.38 32.29
C LEU A 199 -10.28 -20.05 32.68
N ALA A 200 -10.38 -21.39 32.57
CA ALA A 200 -11.61 -22.14 32.78
C ALA A 200 -12.18 -21.99 34.21
N GLY A 201 -13.34 -21.34 34.30
CA GLY A 201 -14.02 -21.03 35.56
C GLY A 201 -13.65 -19.67 36.16
N THR A 202 -12.93 -18.82 35.40
CA THR A 202 -12.74 -17.39 35.71
C THR A 202 -13.69 -16.51 34.88
N GLN A 203 -13.70 -15.20 35.15
CA GLN A 203 -14.34 -14.18 34.30
C GLN A 203 -13.32 -13.45 33.40
N LEU A 204 -12.10 -13.99 33.24
CA LEU A 204 -11.02 -13.32 32.53
C LEU A 204 -11.03 -13.71 31.04
N SER A 205 -10.80 -12.73 30.18
CA SER A 205 -10.65 -12.90 28.73
C SER A 205 -9.29 -12.38 28.28
N SER A 206 -8.53 -13.22 27.57
CA SER A 206 -7.19 -12.90 27.05
C SER A 206 -6.90 -13.75 25.79
N PRO A 207 -6.37 -13.18 24.69
CA PRO A 207 -6.02 -11.76 24.50
C PRO A 207 -7.24 -10.82 24.49
N VAL A 208 -6.98 -9.53 24.72
CA VAL A 208 -8.00 -8.50 24.89
C VAL A 208 -8.47 -7.97 23.52
N PRO A 209 -9.73 -8.19 23.11
CA PRO A 209 -10.21 -7.71 21.82
C PRO A 209 -10.24 -6.17 21.73
N PRO A 210 -10.09 -5.58 20.52
CA PRO A 210 -10.04 -6.26 19.23
C PRO A 210 -8.61 -6.51 18.71
N PHE A 211 -7.61 -5.86 19.30
CA PHE A 211 -6.23 -5.83 18.80
C PHE A 211 -5.26 -6.72 19.57
N GLY A 212 -5.68 -7.26 20.73
CA GLY A 212 -4.85 -8.14 21.54
C GLY A 212 -4.50 -9.44 20.85
N GLY A 213 -3.27 -9.92 21.06
CA GLY A 213 -2.74 -11.10 20.40
C GLY A 213 -1.60 -11.75 21.19
N ALA A 214 -0.57 -12.26 20.51
CA ALA A 214 0.62 -12.85 21.13
C ALA A 214 1.43 -11.87 22.03
N GLY A 215 1.17 -10.55 21.94
CA GLY A 215 1.75 -9.52 22.82
C GLY A 215 1.06 -9.38 24.18
N ASP A 216 -0.14 -9.94 24.37
CA ASP A 216 -0.92 -9.82 25.60
C ASP A 216 -0.46 -10.78 26.70
N PHE A 217 0.36 -11.78 26.35
CA PHE A 217 0.78 -12.84 27.26
C PHE A 217 2.16 -13.37 26.92
N ASP A 218 2.80 -14.00 27.89
CA ASP A 218 4.14 -14.57 27.76
C ASP A 218 4.33 -15.83 28.61
N ILE A 219 5.38 -16.59 28.31
CA ILE A 219 5.59 -17.95 28.82
C ILE A 219 7.06 -18.21 29.20
N SER A 220 7.26 -18.58 30.46
CA SER A 220 8.54 -19.07 31.00
C SER A 220 8.44 -20.55 31.38
N GLU A 221 9.55 -21.17 31.77
CA GLU A 221 9.56 -22.54 32.29
C GLU A 221 8.67 -22.70 33.55
N ASN A 222 8.56 -21.63 34.35
CA ASN A 222 7.99 -21.63 35.70
C ASN A 222 6.59 -21.00 35.78
N GLY A 223 6.08 -20.39 34.70
CA GLY A 223 4.77 -19.76 34.72
C GLY A 223 4.37 -19.02 33.44
N ILE A 224 3.09 -18.64 33.41
CA ILE A 224 2.46 -17.88 32.33
C ILE A 224 2.06 -16.51 32.89
N ALA A 225 2.32 -15.45 32.14
CA ALA A 225 1.87 -14.08 32.45
C ALA A 225 0.93 -13.60 31.35
N PHE A 226 -0.15 -12.88 31.68
CA PHE A 226 -1.08 -12.34 30.68
C PHE A 226 -1.82 -11.10 31.17
N VAL A 227 -2.33 -10.28 30.26
CA VAL A 227 -3.22 -9.15 30.58
C VAL A 227 -4.67 -9.47 30.24
N ALA A 228 -5.60 -9.00 31.08
CA ALA A 228 -7.05 -9.14 30.87
C ALA A 228 -7.79 -7.90 31.37
N LYS A 229 -8.96 -7.57 30.80
CA LYS A 229 -9.84 -6.49 31.32
C LYS A 229 -10.35 -6.86 32.73
N ASP A 230 -10.49 -5.86 33.59
CA ASP A 230 -11.07 -6.04 34.94
C ASP A 230 -12.56 -6.44 34.82
N PRO A 231 -12.97 -7.64 35.27
CA PRO A 231 -14.34 -8.14 35.09
C PRO A 231 -15.37 -7.45 35.99
N GLU A 232 -14.95 -6.70 37.01
CA GLU A 232 -15.85 -6.00 37.93
C GLU A 232 -16.18 -4.56 37.44
N LEU A 233 -15.52 -4.09 36.38
CA LEU A 233 -15.77 -2.77 35.77
C LEU A 233 -16.60 -2.87 34.49
N ASN A 234 -17.39 -1.84 34.22
CA ASN A 234 -18.02 -1.69 32.91
C ASN A 234 -16.92 -1.43 31.86
N PRO A 235 -16.68 -2.36 30.90
CA PRO A 235 -15.52 -2.32 30.04
C PRO A 235 -15.66 -1.32 28.87
N ALA A 236 -16.86 -0.77 28.65
CA ALA A 236 -17.11 0.33 27.74
C ALA A 236 -16.79 1.70 28.36
N ARG A 237 -16.76 1.80 29.70
CA ARG A 237 -16.45 3.03 30.45
C ARG A 237 -15.06 3.03 31.09
N ASN A 238 -14.26 1.98 30.91
CA ASN A 238 -12.93 1.84 31.50
C ASN A 238 -11.95 1.15 30.53
N THR A 239 -10.72 1.65 30.46
CA THR A 239 -9.60 1.09 29.66
C THR A 239 -8.80 0.03 30.42
N LYS A 240 -9.00 -0.05 31.74
CA LYS A 240 -8.27 -0.90 32.68
C LYS A 240 -8.18 -2.37 32.24
N THR A 241 -6.94 -2.81 32.04
CA THR A 241 -6.51 -4.20 32.07
C THR A 241 -5.50 -4.39 33.19
N ASP A 242 -5.45 -5.59 33.77
CA ASP A 242 -4.48 -5.97 34.79
C ASP A 242 -3.60 -7.11 34.31
N LEU A 243 -2.36 -7.12 34.81
CA LEU A 243 -1.44 -8.24 34.68
C LEU A 243 -1.81 -9.35 35.66
N TYR A 244 -1.91 -10.58 35.15
CA TYR A 244 -2.10 -11.80 35.90
C TYR A 244 -0.92 -12.74 35.71
N TYR A 245 -0.55 -13.47 36.77
CA TYR A 245 0.46 -14.52 36.75
C TYR A 245 -0.12 -15.87 37.17
N VAL A 246 0.30 -16.93 36.50
CA VAL A 246 -0.02 -18.33 36.84
C VAL A 246 1.29 -19.09 37.01
N PRO A 247 1.72 -19.44 38.24
CA PRO A 247 2.90 -20.26 38.45
C PRO A 247 2.64 -21.72 38.03
N ILE A 248 3.42 -22.21 37.07
CA ILE A 248 3.34 -23.58 36.54
C ILE A 248 4.50 -24.39 37.10
N ARG A 249 4.26 -25.07 38.22
CA ARG A 249 5.23 -25.99 38.88
C ARG A 249 5.37 -27.34 38.18
N SER A 250 4.41 -27.66 37.31
CA SER A 250 4.29 -28.92 36.58
C SER A 250 3.37 -28.67 35.40
N TRP A 251 3.92 -28.74 34.18
CA TRP A 251 3.16 -28.58 32.95
C TRP A 251 2.18 -29.74 32.67
N ALA A 252 2.23 -30.78 33.49
CA ALA A 252 1.31 -31.91 33.44
C ALA A 252 0.02 -31.68 34.26
N ASP A 253 0.02 -30.78 35.23
CA ASP A 253 -1.06 -30.66 36.22
C ASP A 253 -2.01 -29.49 35.91
N LYS A 254 -3.22 -29.52 36.53
CA LYS A 254 -4.18 -28.42 36.43
C LYS A 254 -3.55 -27.15 37.04
N PRO A 255 -3.66 -25.97 36.42
CA PRO A 255 -2.97 -24.79 36.91
C PRO A 255 -3.65 -24.24 38.17
N PRO A 256 -2.93 -23.50 39.02
CA PRO A 256 -3.55 -22.67 40.04
C PRO A 256 -4.40 -21.55 39.41
N GLN A 257 -5.26 -20.94 40.22
CA GLN A 257 -6.03 -19.76 39.77
C GLN A 257 -5.09 -18.59 39.45
N PRO A 258 -5.36 -17.79 38.38
CA PRO A 258 -4.57 -16.61 38.06
C PRO A 258 -4.49 -15.60 39.21
N GLN A 259 -3.29 -15.09 39.45
CA GLN A 259 -2.98 -14.15 40.52
C GLN A 259 -2.82 -12.74 39.93
N ILE A 260 -3.68 -11.80 40.34
CA ILE A 260 -3.61 -10.40 39.91
C ILE A 260 -2.39 -9.69 40.54
N VAL A 261 -1.57 -9.07 39.71
CA VAL A 261 -0.42 -8.25 40.11
C VAL A 261 -0.90 -6.85 40.54
N LYS A 262 -0.49 -6.40 41.73
CA LYS A 262 -0.98 -5.14 42.30
C LYS A 262 0.02 -4.00 42.12
N THR A 263 -0.36 -3.02 41.30
CA THR A 263 0.46 -1.85 40.91
C THR A 263 0.11 -0.55 41.66
N GLY A 264 -0.67 -0.65 42.75
CA GLY A 264 -0.92 0.44 43.70
C GLY A 264 -1.68 1.65 43.13
N ARG A 265 -0.91 2.66 42.69
CA ARG A 265 -1.43 3.92 42.12
C ARG A 265 -1.66 3.84 40.60
N LEU A 266 -0.85 3.08 39.88
CA LEU A 266 -1.06 2.82 38.45
C LEU A 266 -2.22 1.83 38.28
N ARG A 267 -3.30 2.25 37.62
CA ARG A 267 -4.56 1.49 37.52
C ARG A 267 -5.12 1.40 36.10
N GLY A 268 -4.46 2.03 35.13
CA GLY A 268 -4.83 1.98 33.72
C GLY A 268 -4.49 0.67 33.03
N TYR A 269 -4.58 0.70 31.70
CA TYR A 269 -4.21 -0.40 30.82
C TYR A 269 -2.79 -0.93 31.11
N SER A 270 -2.66 -2.25 31.18
CA SER A 270 -1.42 -3.01 31.28
C SER A 270 -1.15 -3.71 29.94
N SER A 271 0.11 -3.77 29.51
CA SER A 271 0.54 -4.36 28.23
C SER A 271 1.97 -4.93 28.30
N ALA A 272 2.37 -5.61 27.23
CA ALA A 272 3.71 -6.14 27.01
C ALA A 272 4.33 -6.92 28.21
N PRO A 273 3.65 -7.91 28.81
CA PRO A 273 4.31 -8.83 29.74
C PRO A 273 5.47 -9.55 29.03
N THR A 274 6.65 -9.57 29.65
CA THR A 274 7.83 -10.25 29.10
C THR A 274 8.72 -10.77 30.23
N PHE A 275 8.88 -12.10 30.30
CA PHE A 275 9.75 -12.73 31.29
C PHE A 275 11.23 -12.49 30.98
N SER A 276 12.07 -12.47 32.03
CA SER A 276 13.52 -12.65 31.87
C SER A 276 13.83 -14.01 31.25
N ASN A 277 15.01 -14.14 30.63
CA ASN A 277 15.46 -15.38 30.00
C ASN A 277 15.47 -16.55 31.01
N ASP A 278 15.86 -16.26 32.25
CA ASP A 278 15.86 -17.18 33.40
C ASP A 278 14.48 -17.44 34.06
N GLY A 279 13.42 -16.77 33.58
CA GLY A 279 12.04 -16.91 34.03
C GLY A 279 11.71 -16.39 35.44
N LYS A 280 12.65 -15.73 36.15
CA LYS A 280 12.44 -15.29 37.55
C LYS A 280 11.95 -13.86 37.68
N LYS A 281 12.17 -13.01 36.67
CA LYS A 281 11.69 -11.63 36.61
C LYS A 281 10.58 -11.51 35.56
N LEU A 282 9.74 -10.49 35.69
CA LEU A 282 8.72 -10.14 34.71
C LEU A 282 8.70 -8.63 34.54
N ALA A 283 9.02 -8.15 33.33
CA ALA A 283 8.83 -6.75 32.95
C ALA A 283 7.47 -6.59 32.26
N PHE A 284 6.86 -5.41 32.38
CA PHE A 284 5.62 -5.06 31.70
C PHE A 284 5.41 -3.54 31.64
N ALA A 285 4.46 -3.10 30.83
CA ALA A 285 4.10 -1.70 30.68
C ALA A 285 2.73 -1.42 31.32
N ARG A 286 2.54 -0.27 31.99
CA ARG A 286 1.24 0.12 32.59
C ARG A 286 0.96 1.63 32.67
N MET A 287 -0.27 2.03 32.38
CA MET A 287 -0.82 3.39 32.51
C MET A 287 -1.30 3.74 33.94
N LYS A 288 -1.38 5.04 34.25
CA LYS A 288 -1.84 5.60 35.53
C LYS A 288 -3.37 5.56 35.65
N GLN A 289 -4.10 6.05 34.65
CA GLN A 289 -5.55 6.29 34.70
C GLN A 289 -6.41 5.13 34.17
N GLN A 290 -7.50 4.80 34.86
CA GLN A 290 -8.35 3.63 34.54
C GLN A 290 -9.38 3.85 33.40
N GLN A 291 -9.56 5.08 32.95
CA GLN A 291 -10.54 5.48 31.92
C GLN A 291 -9.92 6.25 30.74
N TYR A 292 -8.59 6.38 30.68
CA TYR A 292 -7.89 7.07 29.60
C TYR A 292 -7.04 6.06 28.84
N GLU A 293 -7.08 6.07 27.51
CA GLU A 293 -6.31 5.17 26.64
C GLU A 293 -5.01 5.80 26.14
N SER A 294 -4.94 7.13 26.18
CA SER A 294 -3.84 7.94 25.65
C SER A 294 -2.83 8.35 26.71
N ASP A 295 -3.07 7.97 27.97
CA ASP A 295 -2.09 8.01 29.05
C ASP A 295 -0.79 7.29 28.64
N LYS A 296 0.35 7.70 29.20
CA LYS A 296 1.61 7.01 28.92
C LYS A 296 1.68 5.70 29.68
N THR A 297 2.00 4.65 28.95
CA THR A 297 2.56 3.45 29.54
C THR A 297 3.84 3.81 30.31
N ARG A 298 4.03 3.22 31.48
CA ARG A 298 5.27 3.28 32.26
C ARG A 298 5.85 1.88 32.37
N LEU A 299 7.16 1.77 32.42
CA LEU A 299 7.83 0.48 32.54
C LEU A 299 7.86 0.02 34.01
N LEU A 300 7.41 -1.21 34.26
CA LEU A 300 7.36 -1.85 35.57
C LEU A 300 8.17 -3.16 35.58
N LEU A 301 8.64 -3.54 36.77
CA LEU A 301 9.41 -4.75 37.04
C LEU A 301 8.83 -5.49 38.26
N ILE A 302 8.62 -6.80 38.09
CA ILE A 302 8.57 -7.76 39.20
C ILE A 302 9.97 -8.43 39.26
N PRO A 303 10.79 -8.20 40.30
CA PRO A 303 12.16 -8.71 40.37
C PRO A 303 12.24 -10.17 40.84
N ASN A 304 11.12 -10.72 41.33
CA ASN A 304 10.94 -12.14 41.64
C ASN A 304 9.45 -12.51 41.46
N VAL A 305 9.12 -13.38 40.52
CA VAL A 305 7.74 -13.79 40.24
C VAL A 305 7.07 -14.63 41.35
N ASP A 306 7.85 -15.17 42.30
CA ASP A 306 7.30 -15.74 43.53
C ASP A 306 6.83 -14.67 44.55
N ASP A 307 7.13 -13.39 44.34
CA ASP A 307 6.69 -12.25 45.16
C ASP A 307 6.03 -11.14 44.32
N LEU A 308 4.78 -11.38 43.94
CA LEU A 308 3.93 -10.40 43.23
C LEU A 308 3.54 -9.16 44.08
N SER A 309 4.05 -9.02 45.31
CA SER A 309 3.84 -7.82 46.14
C SER A 309 4.94 -6.77 45.93
N ASN A 310 6.12 -7.18 45.45
CA ASN A 310 7.25 -6.32 45.13
C ASN A 310 7.21 -5.93 43.64
N VAL A 311 6.44 -4.89 43.32
CA VAL A 311 6.39 -4.32 41.96
C VAL A 311 7.05 -2.94 41.96
N GLN A 312 7.94 -2.70 41.00
CA GLN A 312 8.80 -1.52 40.94
C GLN A 312 8.55 -0.76 39.63
N GLU A 313 8.61 0.58 39.66
CA GLU A 313 8.42 1.46 38.51
C GLU A 313 9.75 2.10 38.12
N PHE A 314 10.13 2.00 36.85
CA PHE A 314 11.33 2.68 36.35
C PHE A 314 11.08 4.19 36.26
N TYR A 315 12.08 4.99 36.64
CA TYR A 315 12.05 6.46 36.60
C TYR A 315 10.89 7.09 37.40
N GLN A 316 10.41 6.44 38.47
CA GLN A 316 9.42 7.01 39.37
C GLN A 316 9.88 8.36 39.96
N THR A 317 9.00 9.36 39.90
CA THR A 317 9.15 10.71 40.49
C THR A 317 8.21 10.91 41.67
N GLU A 318 8.46 11.95 42.48
CA GLU A 318 7.63 12.27 43.67
C GLU A 318 6.24 12.82 43.33
N ASP A 319 6.09 13.44 42.15
CA ASP A 319 4.84 13.99 41.61
C ASP A 319 3.91 12.96 40.95
N ASP A 320 4.35 11.69 40.84
CA ASP A 320 3.66 10.63 40.10
C ASP A 320 3.49 10.94 38.59
N GLU A 321 4.40 11.67 37.94
CA GLU A 321 4.38 11.82 36.48
C GLU A 321 5.36 10.90 35.73
N GLY A 322 6.43 10.44 36.37
CA GLY A 322 7.39 9.50 35.80
C GLY A 322 8.38 10.18 34.83
N GLY A 323 9.66 10.12 35.17
CA GLY A 323 10.72 10.93 34.55
C GLY A 323 11.10 10.54 33.12
N TRP A 324 10.69 9.37 32.63
CA TRP A 324 10.75 9.05 31.21
C TRP A 324 9.40 9.40 30.55
N ASP A 325 9.38 10.48 29.77
CA ASP A 325 8.17 11.01 29.14
C ASP A 325 7.96 10.50 27.70
N LEU A 326 8.19 9.20 27.49
CA LEU A 326 7.82 8.46 26.28
C LEU A 326 6.93 7.27 26.67
N ARG A 327 6.30 6.63 25.68
CA ARG A 327 5.37 5.50 25.87
C ARG A 327 6.06 4.20 25.44
N PRO A 328 6.42 3.28 26.36
CA PRO A 328 6.91 1.95 25.99
C PRO A 328 5.83 1.14 25.28
N ASP A 329 6.15 0.64 24.10
CA ASP A 329 5.26 -0.18 23.25
C ASP A 329 5.49 -1.68 23.49
N TRP A 330 6.76 -2.11 23.51
CA TRP A 330 7.17 -3.49 23.78
C TRP A 330 8.56 -3.57 24.43
N ILE A 331 8.87 -4.73 25.01
CA ILE A 331 10.04 -4.98 25.87
C ILE A 331 10.74 -6.26 25.41
N VAL A 332 12.07 -6.24 25.40
CA VAL A 332 12.94 -7.39 25.13
C VAL A 332 14.05 -7.42 26.18
N TRP A 333 14.29 -8.58 26.80
CA TRP A 333 15.41 -8.74 27.72
C TRP A 333 16.71 -9.00 26.95
N LYS A 334 17.80 -8.35 27.35
CA LYS A 334 19.14 -8.80 26.93
C LYS A 334 19.38 -10.20 27.50
N LYS A 335 20.10 -11.04 26.74
CA LYS A 335 20.35 -12.46 27.03
C LYS A 335 20.94 -12.74 28.42
N ASP A 336 21.70 -11.81 28.99
CA ASP A 336 22.31 -11.93 30.32
C ASP A 336 21.38 -11.46 31.47
N ASP A 337 20.15 -11.07 31.15
CA ASP A 337 19.15 -10.47 32.04
C ASP A 337 19.65 -9.24 32.83
N THR A 338 20.66 -8.52 32.33
CA THR A 338 21.21 -7.29 32.95
C THR A 338 20.62 -6.00 32.40
N GLU A 339 20.12 -6.02 31.17
CA GLU A 339 19.65 -4.85 30.42
C GLU A 339 18.32 -5.17 29.70
N LEU A 340 17.54 -4.13 29.41
CA LEU A 340 16.31 -4.17 28.64
C LEU A 340 16.48 -3.36 27.36
N TYR A 341 15.89 -3.86 26.28
CA TYR A 341 15.65 -3.13 25.05
C TYR A 341 14.15 -2.85 24.92
N VAL A 342 13.78 -1.61 24.60
CA VAL A 342 12.38 -1.15 24.64
C VAL A 342 12.12 -0.27 23.43
N ALA A 343 11.02 -0.50 22.71
CA ALA A 343 10.53 0.46 21.74
C ALA A 343 9.67 1.53 22.42
N ALA A 344 9.85 2.79 22.00
CA ALA A 344 8.97 3.88 22.38
C ALA A 344 8.95 4.96 21.29
N GLU A 345 7.76 5.46 20.98
CA GLU A 345 7.58 6.51 19.98
C GLU A 345 8.23 7.84 20.41
N LYS A 346 8.97 8.47 19.50
CA LYS A 346 9.46 9.84 19.65
C LYS A 346 9.51 10.56 18.30
N HIS A 347 8.90 11.75 18.24
CA HIS A 347 8.92 12.64 17.08
C HIS A 347 8.54 11.93 15.76
N GLY A 348 7.43 11.17 15.77
CA GLY A 348 6.94 10.45 14.59
C GLY A 348 7.81 9.27 14.17
N ARG A 349 8.46 8.57 15.12
CA ARG A 349 9.27 7.36 14.88
C ARG A 349 9.22 6.43 16.08
N SER A 350 9.00 5.13 15.89
CA SER A 350 9.22 4.16 16.98
C SER A 350 10.72 3.84 17.08
N MET A 351 11.38 4.44 18.07
CA MET A 351 12.83 4.32 18.30
C MET A 351 13.13 3.16 19.25
N LEU A 352 14.33 2.57 19.12
CA LEU A 352 14.78 1.51 20.02
C LEU A 352 15.72 2.07 21.09
N TRP A 353 15.37 1.80 22.35
CA TRP A 353 16.01 2.31 23.56
C TRP A 353 16.65 1.17 24.37
N LYS A 354 17.72 1.47 25.11
CA LYS A 354 18.46 0.56 26.00
C LYS A 354 18.48 1.12 27.42
N LEU A 355 18.28 0.26 28.43
CA LEU A 355 18.41 0.64 29.85
C LEU A 355 18.80 -0.56 30.75
N PRO A 356 19.33 -0.35 31.97
CA PRO A 356 19.54 -1.44 32.93
C PRO A 356 18.23 -2.12 33.33
N SER A 357 18.22 -3.43 33.54
CA SER A 357 17.04 -4.21 33.93
C SER A 357 16.70 -4.12 35.44
N ASP A 358 17.22 -3.11 36.13
CA ASP A 358 17.24 -2.98 37.58
C ASP A 358 16.92 -1.52 37.92
N THR A 359 15.78 -1.29 38.56
CA THR A 359 15.28 0.06 38.89
C THR A 359 16.23 0.83 39.81
N LEU A 360 17.10 0.15 40.55
CA LEU A 360 18.10 0.78 41.41
C LEU A 360 19.37 1.22 40.64
N LYS A 361 19.56 0.71 39.41
CA LYS A 361 20.66 1.06 38.49
C LYS A 361 20.23 1.99 37.35
N ALA A 362 18.97 1.94 36.93
CA ALA A 362 18.37 2.84 35.95
C ALA A 362 18.21 4.27 36.52
N ARG A 363 19.33 5.01 36.60
CA ARG A 363 19.41 6.38 37.13
C ARG A 363 19.34 7.43 36.04
N ASP A 364 20.02 7.18 34.93
CA ASP A 364 19.94 7.98 33.70
C ASP A 364 18.82 7.45 32.81
N LEU A 365 18.17 8.32 32.03
CA LEU A 365 17.08 7.95 31.12
C LEU A 365 17.57 6.99 30.02
N PRO A 366 16.68 6.18 29.41
CA PRO A 366 17.07 5.19 28.41
C PRO A 366 17.84 5.78 27.23
N GLU A 367 18.84 5.04 26.76
CA GLU A 367 19.68 5.45 25.64
C GLU A 367 19.10 4.98 24.30
N ALA A 368 18.86 5.89 23.36
CA ALA A 368 18.45 5.53 22.01
C ALA A 368 19.61 4.86 21.25
N ILE A 369 19.46 3.57 20.93
CA ILE A 369 20.40 2.76 20.16
C ILE A 369 20.01 2.65 18.68
N HIS A 370 18.75 2.88 18.31
CA HIS A 370 18.32 3.02 16.91
C HIS A 370 17.25 4.11 16.76
N LYS A 371 17.34 4.91 15.69
CA LYS A 371 16.55 6.15 15.49
C LYS A 371 15.95 6.32 14.08
N GLU A 372 16.25 5.43 13.14
CA GLU A 372 15.85 5.56 11.74
C GLU A 372 14.59 4.74 11.44
N GLY A 373 13.66 5.29 10.66
CA GLY A 373 12.34 4.67 10.42
C GLY A 373 11.57 4.44 11.72
N SER A 374 10.78 3.36 11.73
CA SER A 374 10.14 2.82 12.94
C SER A 374 10.50 1.35 13.12
N VAL A 375 10.99 0.97 14.30
CA VAL A 375 11.25 -0.44 14.66
C VAL A 375 9.94 -1.10 15.07
N VAL A 376 9.65 -2.27 14.48
CA VAL A 376 8.40 -3.02 14.69
C VAL A 376 8.55 -4.03 15.82
N GLU A 377 9.68 -4.75 15.84
CA GLU A 377 10.01 -5.79 16.81
C GLU A 377 11.53 -6.03 16.78
N ALA A 378 12.09 -6.49 17.90
CA ALA A 378 13.49 -6.92 18.01
C ALA A 378 13.62 -8.24 18.77
N HIS A 379 14.68 -9.00 18.49
CA HIS A 379 15.02 -10.23 19.20
C HIS A 379 16.54 -10.33 19.40
N THR A 380 16.99 -10.87 20.55
CA THR A 380 18.40 -11.17 20.79
C THR A 380 18.88 -12.33 19.92
N LEU A 381 20.08 -12.23 19.34
CA LEU A 381 20.68 -13.29 18.53
C LEU A 381 21.62 -14.18 19.35
N GLU A 382 21.36 -15.50 19.34
CA GLU A 382 22.19 -16.47 20.04
C GLU A 382 23.66 -16.41 19.59
N GLY A 383 24.59 -16.60 20.54
CA GLY A 383 26.02 -16.45 20.31
C GLY A 383 26.54 -15.01 20.19
N SER A 384 25.71 -13.98 20.36
CA SER A 384 26.11 -12.56 20.28
C SER A 384 25.36 -11.66 21.28
N ASP A 385 25.83 -10.42 21.45
CA ASP A 385 25.07 -9.34 22.10
C ASP A 385 24.20 -8.53 21.11
N SER A 386 24.18 -8.92 19.83
CA SER A 386 23.46 -8.22 18.77
C SER A 386 21.96 -8.54 18.75
N LEU A 387 21.18 -7.61 18.20
CA LEU A 387 19.74 -7.74 18.01
C LEU A 387 19.40 -7.93 16.54
N PHE A 388 18.56 -8.91 16.22
CA PHE A 388 17.81 -8.88 14.97
C PHE A 388 16.64 -7.89 15.13
N ILE A 389 16.50 -6.97 14.17
CA ILE A 389 15.44 -5.96 14.16
C ILE A 389 14.61 -6.05 12.88
N THR A 390 13.29 -5.91 13.02
CA THR A 390 12.39 -5.60 11.91
C THR A 390 12.03 -4.12 11.97
N SER A 391 12.23 -3.39 10.88
CA SER A 391 11.89 -1.96 10.77
C SER A 391 11.10 -1.66 9.50
N LYS A 392 10.41 -0.51 9.47
CA LYS A 392 9.62 0.00 8.34
C LYS A 392 9.74 1.53 8.24
N SER A 393 9.34 2.10 7.10
CA SER A 393 9.38 3.55 6.83
C SER A 393 8.35 3.93 5.76
N ARG A 394 8.13 5.22 5.51
CA ARG A 394 7.20 5.70 4.45
C ARG A 394 7.49 5.14 3.04
N ILE A 395 8.71 4.66 2.79
CA ILE A 395 9.19 4.14 1.49
C ILE A 395 9.51 2.63 1.47
N GLU A 396 9.55 1.95 2.61
CA GLU A 396 9.96 0.54 2.73
C GLU A 396 9.02 -0.21 3.68
N SER A 397 8.30 -1.20 3.15
CA SER A 397 7.26 -1.94 3.90
C SER A 397 7.85 -2.91 4.92
N SER A 398 9.09 -3.33 4.73
CA SER A 398 9.82 -4.16 5.69
C SER A 398 11.31 -4.15 5.38
N SER A 399 12.12 -3.88 6.39
CA SER A 399 13.56 -4.08 6.42
C SER A 399 13.93 -4.99 7.59
N TYR A 400 14.86 -5.91 7.34
CA TYR A 400 15.43 -6.82 8.33
C TYR A 400 16.91 -6.46 8.49
N GLY A 401 17.37 -6.27 9.72
CA GLY A 401 18.74 -5.91 10.04
C GLY A 401 19.26 -6.57 11.30
N VAL A 402 20.59 -6.59 11.45
CA VAL A 402 21.27 -6.94 12.70
C VAL A 402 21.91 -5.67 13.26
N LEU A 403 21.44 -5.25 14.43
CA LEU A 403 21.92 -4.10 15.20
C LEU A 403 22.93 -4.56 16.26
N ASP A 404 24.10 -3.94 16.24
CA ASP A 404 25.00 -3.93 17.39
C ASP A 404 24.55 -2.80 18.34
N PRO A 405 24.14 -3.08 19.60
CA PRO A 405 23.64 -2.07 20.52
C PRO A 405 24.72 -1.11 21.05
N GLU A 406 26.00 -1.52 21.03
CA GLU A 406 27.12 -0.72 21.54
C GLU A 406 27.66 0.22 20.46
N THR A 407 27.91 -0.29 19.24
CA THR A 407 28.36 0.55 18.12
C THR A 407 27.21 1.25 17.39
N LYS A 408 25.96 0.81 17.60
CA LYS A 408 24.72 1.34 17.01
C LYS A 408 24.65 1.20 15.48
N VAL A 409 25.49 0.32 14.93
CA VAL A 409 25.55 0.00 13.51
C VAL A 409 24.55 -1.11 13.17
N VAL A 410 23.81 -0.94 12.07
CA VAL A 410 22.90 -1.96 11.53
C VAL A 410 23.49 -2.58 10.26
N LYS A 411 23.80 -3.89 10.25
CA LYS A 411 23.92 -4.66 9.01
C LYS A 411 22.52 -4.91 8.48
N VAL A 412 22.11 -4.25 7.40
CA VAL A 412 20.88 -4.62 6.68
C VAL A 412 21.07 -6.01 6.05
N ILE A 413 20.12 -6.91 6.30
CA ILE A 413 20.09 -8.29 5.80
C ILE A 413 19.17 -8.39 4.58
N SER A 414 17.94 -7.85 4.68
CA SER A 414 16.94 -8.00 3.61
C SER A 414 15.86 -6.93 3.65
N THR A 415 15.56 -6.34 2.50
CA THR A 415 14.60 -5.24 2.28
C THR A 415 13.50 -5.67 1.32
N SER A 416 12.24 -5.25 1.53
CA SER A 416 11.13 -5.61 0.63
C SER A 416 11.18 -4.86 -0.71
N SER A 417 11.44 -3.54 -0.69
CA SER A 417 11.46 -2.65 -1.86
C SER A 417 12.85 -2.13 -2.24
N LYS A 418 13.92 -2.58 -1.56
CA LYS A 418 15.30 -2.07 -1.68
C LYS A 418 15.42 -0.61 -1.23
N ASN A 419 14.79 -0.28 -0.09
CA ASN A 419 14.69 1.07 0.45
C ASN A 419 14.02 2.03 -0.55
N GLY A 420 12.80 1.69 -0.99
CA GLY A 420 11.99 2.47 -1.93
C GLY A 420 12.30 2.26 -3.42
N LYS A 421 13.54 1.89 -3.76
CA LYS A 421 14.05 1.90 -5.15
C LYS A 421 13.29 1.03 -6.14
N THR A 422 12.64 -0.05 -5.71
CA THR A 422 11.81 -0.92 -6.58
C THR A 422 10.51 -0.24 -7.02
N PHE A 423 10.11 0.84 -6.31
CA PHE A 423 8.93 1.66 -6.58
C PHE A 423 9.29 3.06 -7.13
N GLY A 424 10.58 3.36 -7.35
CA GLY A 424 11.05 4.71 -7.70
C GLY A 424 11.19 5.68 -6.53
N LEU A 425 10.91 5.24 -5.29
CA LEU A 425 10.98 6.09 -4.09
C LEU A 425 12.41 6.16 -3.53
N SER A 426 12.70 7.22 -2.76
CA SER A 426 14.01 7.49 -2.16
C SER A 426 13.90 7.94 -0.71
N ALA A 427 14.94 7.73 0.10
CA ALA A 427 15.04 8.35 1.42
C ALA A 427 15.05 9.89 1.33
N SER A 428 15.57 10.46 0.22
CA SER A 428 15.62 11.91 0.00
C SER A 428 14.25 12.56 -0.28
N SER A 429 13.20 11.79 -0.60
CA SER A 429 11.84 12.32 -0.72
C SER A 429 11.07 12.32 0.60
N ALA A 430 11.48 11.48 1.56
CA ALA A 430 10.89 11.42 2.90
C ALA A 430 11.59 12.42 3.83
N THR A 431 11.01 13.61 3.95
CA THR A 431 11.55 14.75 4.72
C THR A 431 10.63 15.10 5.90
N GLU A 432 10.96 16.16 6.63
CA GLU A 432 10.17 16.67 7.76
C GLU A 432 10.41 18.18 7.96
N ILE A 433 9.47 18.86 8.61
CA ILE A 433 9.53 20.27 8.99
C ILE A 433 9.06 20.48 10.43
N TRP A 434 9.53 21.55 11.05
CA TRP A 434 9.12 22.01 12.38
C TRP A 434 8.62 23.44 12.31
N TYR A 435 7.55 23.76 13.04
CA TYR A 435 6.88 25.06 13.01
C TYR A 435 6.22 25.35 14.36
N SER A 436 6.19 26.61 14.79
CA SER A 436 5.68 26.95 16.13
C SER A 436 4.16 26.82 16.24
N GLY A 437 3.68 26.02 17.19
CA GLY A 437 2.27 25.73 17.44
C GLY A 437 1.53 26.84 18.19
N SER A 438 0.25 26.59 18.48
CA SER A 438 -0.68 27.49 19.20
C SER A 438 -0.42 27.51 20.72
N THR A 439 0.01 26.38 21.27
CA THR A 439 0.19 26.12 22.72
C THR A 439 1.59 26.46 23.25
N GLY A 440 2.52 26.86 22.39
CA GLY A 440 3.89 27.23 22.75
C GLY A 440 4.94 26.13 22.55
N TYR A 441 4.53 24.94 22.11
CA TYR A 441 5.43 23.92 21.56
C TYR A 441 5.78 24.24 20.09
N ASP A 442 6.93 23.76 19.62
CA ASP A 442 7.17 23.62 18.18
C ASP A 442 6.61 22.27 17.72
N ASN A 443 5.68 22.30 16.78
CA ASN A 443 5.03 21.13 16.22
C ASN A 443 5.81 20.59 15.03
N HIS A 444 5.58 19.31 14.74
CA HIS A 444 6.29 18.54 13.73
C HIS A 444 5.34 18.16 12.59
N ALA A 445 5.80 18.23 11.35
CA ALA A 445 5.10 17.63 10.21
C ALA A 445 6.06 16.80 9.37
N LEU A 446 5.67 15.55 9.11
CA LEU A 446 6.37 14.69 8.16
C LEU A 446 5.98 15.12 6.74
N VAL A 447 6.94 15.08 5.81
CA VAL A 447 6.75 15.54 4.43
C VAL A 447 7.18 14.44 3.45
N MET A 448 6.41 14.25 2.39
CA MET A 448 6.76 13.39 1.27
C MET A 448 6.74 14.20 -0.03
N LEU A 449 7.90 14.26 -0.69
CA LEU A 449 8.12 14.93 -1.95
C LEU A 449 7.91 13.95 -3.12
N PRO A 450 7.51 14.41 -4.32
CA PRO A 450 7.48 13.57 -5.52
C PRO A 450 8.85 12.95 -5.85
N SER A 451 8.86 11.77 -6.47
CA SER A 451 10.06 11.11 -7.01
C SER A 451 10.82 11.97 -8.02
N HIS A 452 10.10 12.86 -8.70
CA HIS A 452 10.56 13.81 -9.72
C HIS A 452 10.62 15.26 -9.20
N PHE A 453 10.79 15.44 -7.88
CA PHE A 453 10.81 16.76 -7.24
C PHE A 453 11.98 17.65 -7.72
N ASP A 454 11.62 18.86 -8.16
CA ASP A 454 12.51 19.94 -8.56
C ASP A 454 12.18 21.18 -7.73
N LYS A 455 13.12 21.63 -6.89
CA LYS A 455 12.93 22.79 -5.99
C LYS A 455 12.68 24.12 -6.73
N SER A 456 12.91 24.19 -8.04
CA SER A 456 12.56 25.38 -8.85
C SER A 456 11.09 25.44 -9.26
N GLN A 457 10.32 24.36 -9.09
CA GLN A 457 8.92 24.25 -9.47
C GLN A 457 7.99 24.40 -8.25
N LYS A 458 6.70 24.69 -8.52
CA LYS A 458 5.65 24.83 -7.51
C LYS A 458 4.60 23.72 -7.63
N TYR A 459 4.45 22.95 -6.56
CA TYR A 459 3.62 21.76 -6.47
C TYR A 459 2.38 22.00 -5.57
N PRO A 460 1.19 21.52 -5.94
CA PRO A 460 0.01 21.54 -5.07
C PRO A 460 0.26 20.90 -3.69
N LEU A 461 -0.44 21.37 -2.66
CA LEU A 461 -0.35 20.82 -1.30
C LEU A 461 -1.41 19.72 -1.06
N ALA A 462 -0.99 18.53 -0.64
CA ALA A 462 -1.88 17.51 -0.05
C ALA A 462 -1.69 17.49 1.47
N PHE A 463 -2.66 18.01 2.21
CA PHE A 463 -2.58 18.19 3.66
C PHE A 463 -3.31 17.05 4.37
N LEU A 464 -2.56 16.10 4.95
CA LEU A 464 -3.09 14.82 5.44
C LEU A 464 -3.19 14.82 6.96
N ILE A 465 -4.40 14.78 7.51
CA ILE A 465 -4.69 14.90 8.96
C ILE A 465 -4.95 13.50 9.54
N HIS A 466 -4.21 13.11 10.58
CA HIS A 466 -4.34 11.77 11.17
C HIS A 466 -5.60 11.58 12.03
N GLY A 467 -5.99 10.31 12.21
CA GLY A 467 -7.03 9.90 13.16
C GLY A 467 -6.52 9.82 14.61
N GLY A 468 -7.41 9.47 15.54
CA GLY A 468 -7.13 9.43 16.98
C GLY A 468 -8.22 10.17 17.78
N PRO A 469 -7.91 11.32 18.42
CA PRO A 469 -6.79 12.19 18.07
C PRO A 469 -5.43 11.82 18.62
N GLN A 470 -5.34 11.09 19.74
CA GLN A 470 -4.06 10.83 20.41
C GLN A 470 -3.28 9.70 19.74
N SER A 471 -2.78 10.01 18.55
CA SER A 471 -1.90 9.19 17.71
C SER A 471 -0.95 10.13 16.96
N ALA A 472 -0.14 9.63 16.03
CA ALA A 472 0.75 10.46 15.22
C ALA A 472 0.93 9.89 13.82
N TRP A 473 1.20 10.78 12.86
CA TRP A 473 1.95 10.42 11.66
C TRP A 473 3.37 10.05 12.05
N THR A 474 3.78 8.85 11.64
CA THR A 474 5.10 8.26 11.90
C THR A 474 5.85 7.95 10.59
N ASP A 475 7.15 7.68 10.68
CA ASP A 475 7.91 7.08 9.58
C ASP A 475 7.57 5.60 9.46
N ASP A 476 6.46 5.35 8.75
CA ASP A 476 5.79 4.05 8.69
C ASP A 476 5.15 3.81 7.31
N TRP A 477 5.01 2.54 6.93
CA TRP A 477 4.36 2.06 5.72
C TRP A 477 2.88 1.70 5.98
N SER A 478 1.97 2.53 5.50
CA SER A 478 0.53 2.24 5.47
C SER A 478 0.10 1.81 4.07
N THR A 479 -0.77 0.80 3.94
CA THR A 479 -1.47 0.49 2.68
C THR A 479 -2.86 1.11 2.57
N ARG A 480 -3.23 1.96 3.53
CA ARG A 480 -4.52 2.71 3.56
C ARG A 480 -4.32 4.19 3.27
N TRP A 481 -3.21 4.74 3.76
CA TRP A 481 -2.90 6.17 3.78
C TRP A 481 -1.38 6.35 3.67
N ASN A 482 -0.80 6.08 2.49
CA ASN A 482 0.63 6.34 2.26
C ASN A 482 0.82 7.74 1.64
N PRO A 483 1.57 8.65 2.29
CA PRO A 483 1.88 9.97 1.72
C PRO A 483 2.55 9.90 0.34
N ALA A 484 3.29 8.82 0.04
CA ALA A 484 3.94 8.62 -1.26
C ALA A 484 2.96 8.48 -2.44
N ILE A 485 1.74 8.00 -2.23
CA ILE A 485 0.74 7.92 -3.31
C ILE A 485 0.32 9.33 -3.75
N PHE A 486 0.09 10.23 -2.78
CA PHE A 486 -0.22 11.63 -3.07
C PHE A 486 1.00 12.34 -3.69
N ALA A 487 2.22 12.08 -3.19
CA ALA A 487 3.43 12.64 -3.76
C ALA A 487 3.65 12.25 -5.24
N GLU A 488 3.36 11.00 -5.62
CA GLU A 488 3.48 10.55 -7.02
C GLU A 488 2.35 11.03 -7.95
N GLN A 489 1.34 11.73 -7.44
CA GLN A 489 0.43 12.55 -8.26
C GLN A 489 0.96 13.96 -8.51
N GLY A 490 2.10 14.34 -7.92
CA GLY A 490 2.67 15.68 -8.02
C GLY A 490 2.29 16.64 -6.89
N TYR A 491 1.75 16.16 -5.76
CA TYR A 491 1.59 16.99 -4.56
C TYR A 491 2.88 17.03 -3.72
N ILE A 492 3.07 18.08 -2.93
CA ILE A 492 3.80 17.96 -1.66
C ILE A 492 2.81 17.41 -0.65
N ALA A 493 3.03 16.18 -0.17
CA ALA A 493 2.19 15.60 0.88
C ALA A 493 2.77 15.98 2.26
N VAL A 494 1.98 16.70 3.07
CA VAL A 494 2.36 17.16 4.41
C VAL A 494 1.46 16.52 5.46
N CYS A 495 2.09 15.95 6.48
CA CYS A 495 1.50 15.09 7.50
C CYS A 495 1.77 15.70 8.89
N PRO A 496 1.02 16.74 9.31
CA PRO A 496 1.22 17.41 10.59
C PRO A 496 0.81 16.55 11.80
N ASN A 497 1.56 16.72 12.89
CA ASN A 497 1.28 16.22 14.23
C ASN A 497 0.97 17.41 15.15
N PRO A 498 -0.31 17.83 15.29
CA PRO A 498 -0.72 18.96 16.11
C PRO A 498 -0.71 18.63 17.63
N THR A 499 -1.17 19.58 18.46
CA THR A 499 -1.52 19.35 19.88
C THR A 499 -2.43 18.12 19.98
N GLY A 500 -2.14 17.22 20.92
CA GLY A 500 -2.77 15.92 21.08
C GLY A 500 -1.96 14.75 20.53
N SER A 501 -1.03 14.96 19.60
CA SER A 501 -0.29 13.85 18.96
C SER A 501 0.67 13.12 19.90
N THR A 502 0.81 11.80 19.71
CA THR A 502 1.79 10.99 20.46
C THR A 502 3.24 11.26 20.04
N GLY A 503 4.21 10.87 20.87
CA GLY A 503 5.64 11.01 20.56
C GLY A 503 6.29 12.35 20.92
N TYR A 504 5.54 13.32 21.48
CA TYR A 504 6.02 14.67 21.87
C TYR A 504 5.96 14.95 23.39
N GLY A 505 5.63 13.94 24.21
CA GLY A 505 5.50 14.03 25.68
C GLY A 505 4.05 14.11 26.15
N GLN A 506 3.76 13.67 27.37
CA GLN A 506 2.36 13.48 27.82
C GLN A 506 1.59 14.81 27.90
N ALA A 507 2.25 15.90 28.30
CA ALA A 507 1.62 17.22 28.37
C ALA A 507 1.16 17.77 27.01
N HIS A 508 1.75 17.28 25.89
CA HIS A 508 1.30 17.62 24.53
C HIS A 508 0.08 16.77 24.12
N VAL A 509 0.02 15.51 24.59
CA VAL A 509 -1.11 14.59 24.39
C VAL A 509 -2.35 15.04 25.18
N ASP A 510 -2.18 15.35 26.47
CA ASP A 510 -3.28 15.74 27.38
C ASP A 510 -3.94 17.07 26.97
N ALA A 511 -3.19 17.98 26.35
CA ALA A 511 -3.62 19.34 26.00
C ALA A 511 -4.78 19.42 24.97
N ILE A 512 -5.19 18.30 24.37
CA ILE A 512 -6.37 18.21 23.50
C ILE A 512 -7.69 17.95 24.24
N ALA A 513 -7.65 17.41 25.47
CA ALA A 513 -8.86 17.09 26.21
C ALA A 513 -9.66 18.38 26.49
N ASN A 514 -10.95 18.39 26.16
CA ASN A 514 -11.84 19.57 26.15
C ASN A 514 -11.50 20.64 25.07
N HIS A 515 -10.63 20.32 24.11
CA HIS A 515 -10.05 21.26 23.14
C HIS A 515 -9.97 20.73 21.69
N TRP A 516 -10.76 19.71 21.31
CA TRP A 516 -10.76 19.06 19.97
C TRP A 516 -10.72 20.02 18.76
N GLY A 517 -11.57 21.05 18.74
CA GLY A 517 -11.62 22.06 17.66
C GLY A 517 -10.80 23.33 17.96
N GLY A 518 -9.99 23.31 19.02
CA GLY A 518 -9.21 24.45 19.52
C GLY A 518 -7.75 24.37 19.08
N ALA A 519 -6.85 24.13 20.03
CA ALA A 519 -5.40 24.06 19.78
C ALA A 519 -5.00 23.21 18.57
N PRO A 520 -5.59 22.01 18.32
CA PRO A 520 -5.21 21.22 17.15
C PRO A 520 -5.62 21.86 15.82
N TYR A 521 -6.72 22.61 15.78
CA TYR A 521 -7.13 23.37 14.59
C TYR A 521 -6.18 24.55 14.35
N GLU A 522 -5.89 25.34 15.38
CA GLU A 522 -4.94 26.45 15.31
C GLU A 522 -3.53 25.99 14.89
N ASP A 523 -3.11 24.80 15.31
CA ASP A 523 -1.86 24.17 14.90
C ASP A 523 -1.83 23.76 13.42
N LEU A 524 -2.99 23.45 12.84
CA LEU A 524 -3.12 23.16 11.42
C LEU A 524 -3.19 24.46 10.59
N VAL A 525 -3.80 25.51 11.12
CA VAL A 525 -3.73 26.87 10.56
C VAL A 525 -2.28 27.33 10.48
N LYS A 526 -1.52 27.27 11.59
CA LYS A 526 -0.11 27.68 11.62
C LYS A 526 0.79 26.83 10.71
N CYS A 527 0.49 25.53 10.55
CA CYS A 527 1.19 24.69 9.58
C CYS A 527 0.96 25.19 8.15
N PHE A 528 -0.30 25.48 7.80
CA PHE A 528 -0.65 26.04 6.49
C PHE A 528 0.02 27.40 6.25
N GLU A 529 0.00 28.30 7.23
CA GLU A 529 0.68 29.60 7.17
C GLU A 529 2.20 29.47 7.01
N TYR A 530 2.83 28.53 7.71
CA TYR A 530 4.27 28.24 7.56
C TYR A 530 4.59 27.78 6.13
N LEU A 531 3.79 26.85 5.57
CA LEU A 531 3.94 26.40 4.19
C LEU A 531 3.73 27.55 3.18
N GLU A 532 2.73 28.39 3.40
CA GLU A 532 2.39 29.54 2.54
C GLU A 532 3.49 30.61 2.50
N ASN A 533 4.15 30.87 3.65
CA ASN A 533 5.10 31.98 3.79
C ASN A 533 6.58 31.57 3.72
N HIS A 534 6.93 30.29 3.89
CA HIS A 534 8.33 29.85 4.05
C HIS A 534 8.76 28.66 3.18
N VAL A 535 7.86 28.07 2.39
CA VAL A 535 8.20 26.89 1.56
C VAL A 535 7.92 27.16 0.08
N ASP A 536 8.89 27.80 -0.59
CA ASP A 536 8.78 28.33 -1.96
C ASP A 536 8.22 27.36 -3.02
N TYR A 537 8.46 26.07 -2.88
CA TYR A 537 8.04 25.03 -3.82
C TYR A 537 6.61 24.49 -3.57
N VAL A 538 5.91 24.98 -2.54
CA VAL A 538 4.50 24.68 -2.28
C VAL A 538 3.60 25.72 -2.95
N ASP A 539 2.48 25.26 -3.51
CA ASP A 539 1.40 26.09 -4.01
C ASP A 539 0.13 25.90 -3.17
N THR A 540 -0.04 26.77 -2.18
CA THR A 540 -1.23 26.78 -1.32
C THR A 540 -2.51 27.17 -2.07
N ASN A 541 -2.41 27.78 -3.25
CA ASN A 541 -3.57 28.08 -4.10
C ASN A 541 -4.14 26.83 -4.79
N ARG A 542 -3.43 25.70 -4.76
CA ARG A 542 -3.90 24.40 -5.27
C ARG A 542 -4.02 23.34 -4.15
N ALA A 543 -4.07 23.79 -2.89
CA ALA A 543 -4.12 22.91 -1.73
C ALA A 543 -5.42 22.11 -1.62
N VAL A 544 -5.31 20.88 -1.12
CA VAL A 544 -6.41 19.99 -0.71
C VAL A 544 -6.13 19.45 0.68
N ALA A 545 -7.18 19.12 1.45
CA ALA A 545 -7.04 18.50 2.77
C ALA A 545 -7.81 17.19 2.86
N LEU A 546 -7.23 16.21 3.55
CA LEU A 546 -7.78 14.86 3.68
C LEU A 546 -7.60 14.36 5.12
N GLY A 547 -8.58 13.65 5.66
CA GLY A 547 -8.47 13.06 7.00
C GLY A 547 -9.45 11.91 7.25
N ALA A 548 -9.09 11.05 8.21
CA ALA A 548 -9.91 9.92 8.64
C ALA A 548 -10.18 9.92 10.15
N SER A 549 -11.32 9.39 10.60
CA SER A 549 -11.67 9.32 12.03
C SER A 549 -11.69 10.73 12.67
N TYR A 550 -10.91 10.99 13.73
CA TYR A 550 -10.68 12.37 14.21
C TYR A 550 -10.14 13.33 13.12
N GLY A 551 -9.32 12.85 12.18
CA GLY A 551 -8.92 13.65 11.03
C GLY A 551 -10.11 14.02 10.13
N GLY A 552 -11.12 13.15 10.03
CA GLY A 552 -12.38 13.44 9.35
C GLY A 552 -13.27 14.42 10.12
N TYR A 553 -13.33 14.29 11.46
CA TYR A 553 -13.90 15.33 12.34
C TYR A 553 -13.24 16.70 12.07
N MET A 554 -11.90 16.73 12.02
CA MET A 554 -11.16 17.96 11.78
C MET A 554 -11.41 18.52 10.36
N ILE A 555 -11.60 17.67 9.34
CA ILE A 555 -12.05 18.12 8.01
C ILE A 555 -13.44 18.77 8.07
N ASN A 556 -14.39 18.22 8.84
CA ASN A 556 -15.72 18.79 9.02
C ASN A 556 -15.69 20.10 9.83
N TRP A 557 -14.77 20.21 10.79
CA TRP A 557 -14.50 21.44 11.54
C TRP A 557 -13.87 22.52 10.64
N ILE A 558 -12.85 22.16 9.85
CA ILE A 558 -12.19 23.00 8.83
C ILE A 558 -13.21 23.55 7.82
N GLN A 559 -14.11 22.71 7.31
CA GLN A 559 -15.20 23.12 6.40
C GLN A 559 -16.12 24.20 7.02
N GLY A 560 -16.24 24.26 8.35
CA GLY A 560 -16.99 25.28 9.08
C GLY A 560 -16.27 26.61 9.30
N HIS A 561 -14.98 26.71 9.00
CA HIS A 561 -14.09 27.80 9.42
C HIS A 561 -13.18 28.31 8.28
N ASP A 562 -12.46 29.40 8.52
CA ASP A 562 -11.71 30.14 7.47
C ASP A 562 -10.65 29.28 6.75
N LEU A 563 -9.99 28.35 7.44
CA LEU A 563 -9.01 27.44 6.83
C LEU A 563 -9.66 26.56 5.74
N GLY A 564 -10.94 26.21 5.87
CA GLY A 564 -11.67 25.47 4.85
C GLY A 564 -11.74 26.19 3.52
N ARG A 565 -11.66 27.53 3.51
CA ARG A 565 -11.70 28.36 2.29
C ARG A 565 -10.34 28.53 1.62
N LYS A 566 -9.24 28.11 2.27
CA LYS A 566 -7.91 28.00 1.64
C LYS A 566 -7.82 26.78 0.71
N PHE A 567 -8.47 25.66 1.07
CA PHE A 567 -8.46 24.43 0.27
C PHE A 567 -9.40 24.48 -0.94
N LYS A 568 -9.08 23.71 -1.98
CA LYS A 568 -9.92 23.53 -3.19
C LYS A 568 -10.83 22.31 -3.12
N ALA A 569 -10.41 21.28 -2.38
CA ALA A 569 -11.22 20.14 -2.04
C ALA A 569 -10.86 19.60 -0.66
N LEU A 570 -11.85 18.97 -0.03
CA LEU A 570 -11.76 18.24 1.22
C LEU A 570 -12.11 16.76 0.99
N VAL A 571 -11.51 15.87 1.77
CA VAL A 571 -11.86 14.44 1.83
C VAL A 571 -12.05 14.03 3.29
N CYS A 572 -13.24 13.55 3.63
CA CYS A 572 -13.60 13.10 4.96
C CYS A 572 -13.94 11.61 4.93
N HIS A 573 -13.18 10.79 5.67
CA HIS A 573 -13.30 9.33 5.70
C HIS A 573 -13.68 8.87 7.12
N ASP A 574 -14.84 8.25 7.29
CA ASP A 574 -15.38 7.81 8.59
C ASP A 574 -15.23 8.90 9.66
N GLY A 575 -15.71 10.11 9.36
CA GLY A 575 -15.48 11.33 10.15
C GLY A 575 -16.70 11.79 10.94
N VAL A 576 -16.48 12.30 12.16
CA VAL A 576 -17.57 12.79 13.03
C VAL A 576 -18.25 14.01 12.41
N PHE A 577 -19.57 13.93 12.24
CA PHE A 577 -20.42 15.04 11.83
C PHE A 577 -20.94 15.83 13.04
N SER A 578 -21.32 15.15 14.13
CA SER A 578 -21.68 15.76 15.41
C SER A 578 -21.01 15.09 16.60
N THR A 579 -20.40 15.90 17.47
CA THR A 579 -19.79 15.44 18.73
C THR A 579 -20.82 14.82 19.68
N GLN A 580 -22.08 15.25 19.64
CA GLN A 580 -23.15 14.64 20.44
C GLN A 580 -23.37 13.16 20.05
N ASN A 581 -23.16 12.81 18.78
CA ASN A 581 -23.27 11.44 18.29
C ASN A 581 -22.09 10.53 18.68
N GLN A 582 -21.05 11.05 19.37
CA GLN A 582 -20.01 10.19 19.98
C GLN A 582 -20.60 9.15 20.93
N TRP A 583 -21.77 9.41 21.54
CA TRP A 583 -22.49 8.45 22.38
C TRP A 583 -23.16 7.30 21.60
N SER A 584 -22.99 7.24 20.28
CA SER A 584 -23.30 6.07 19.44
C SER A 584 -22.09 5.16 19.19
N THR A 585 -20.89 5.59 19.58
CA THR A 585 -19.70 4.73 19.68
C THR A 585 -19.89 3.71 20.80
N GLU A 586 -19.03 2.71 20.84
CA GLU A 586 -19.11 1.63 21.83
C GLU A 586 -18.08 1.77 22.98
N GLU A 587 -16.94 2.43 22.77
CA GLU A 587 -15.97 2.80 23.82
C GLU A 587 -16.28 4.18 24.41
N LEU A 588 -17.24 4.23 25.34
CA LEU A 588 -17.70 5.45 26.01
C LEU A 588 -16.66 6.12 26.93
N PHE A 589 -15.59 5.43 27.33
CA PHE A 589 -14.49 6.04 28.09
C PHE A 589 -13.83 7.21 27.35
N PHE A 590 -13.76 7.12 26.02
CA PHE A 590 -13.14 8.11 25.14
C PHE A 590 -13.87 9.45 25.18
N PRO A 591 -15.17 9.57 24.84
CA PRO A 591 -15.89 10.83 24.96
C PRO A 591 -16.06 11.31 26.42
N GLU A 592 -16.13 10.40 27.40
CA GLU A 592 -16.17 10.79 28.82
C GLU A 592 -14.89 11.50 29.27
N HIS A 593 -13.72 11.13 28.74
CA HIS A 593 -12.46 11.84 28.99
C HIS A 593 -12.34 13.12 28.14
N ASP A 594 -12.44 12.98 26.82
CA ASP A 594 -12.07 14.05 25.87
C ASP A 594 -13.07 15.23 25.86
N PHE A 595 -14.30 15.03 26.34
CA PHE A 595 -15.27 16.12 26.59
C PHE A 595 -15.51 16.37 28.09
N GLY A 596 -14.64 15.87 28.97
CA GLY A 596 -14.61 16.22 30.41
C GLY A 596 -15.87 15.85 31.18
N GLY A 597 -16.52 14.74 30.85
CA GLY A 597 -17.71 14.24 31.51
C GLY A 597 -18.72 13.59 30.55
N THR A 598 -19.82 13.10 31.11
CA THR A 598 -20.89 12.49 30.31
C THR A 598 -21.72 13.54 29.55
N LEU A 599 -22.45 13.13 28.51
CA LEU A 599 -23.26 14.03 27.69
C LEU A 599 -24.36 14.77 28.47
N TRP A 600 -24.82 14.24 29.60
CA TRP A 600 -25.83 14.90 30.46
C TRP A 600 -25.22 15.75 31.58
N GLU A 601 -23.94 15.54 31.93
CA GLU A 601 -23.22 16.34 32.94
C GLU A 601 -22.47 17.53 32.31
N ASN A 602 -21.82 17.33 31.16
CA ASN A 602 -21.06 18.37 30.44
C ASN A 602 -21.48 18.53 28.97
N ARG A 603 -22.79 18.59 28.70
CA ARG A 603 -23.34 18.77 27.34
C ARG A 603 -22.66 19.90 26.54
N ALA A 604 -22.38 21.02 27.21
CA ALA A 604 -21.70 22.17 26.61
C ALA A 604 -20.27 21.88 26.14
N GLY A 605 -19.56 20.92 26.75
CA GLY A 605 -18.24 20.47 26.31
C GLY A 605 -18.28 19.80 24.93
N TYR A 606 -19.33 18.99 24.68
CA TYR A 606 -19.59 18.38 23.38
C TYR A 606 -20.01 19.45 22.35
N GLU A 607 -21.03 20.25 22.69
CA GLU A 607 -21.63 21.24 21.78
C GLU A 607 -20.63 22.32 21.34
N LYS A 608 -19.71 22.75 22.20
CA LYS A 608 -18.67 23.77 21.90
C LYS A 608 -17.81 23.44 20.68
N TRP A 609 -17.62 22.16 20.38
CA TRP A 609 -16.73 21.68 19.33
C TRP A 609 -17.48 20.87 18.25
N ASP A 610 -18.81 21.01 18.17
CA ASP A 610 -19.68 20.25 17.28
C ASP A 610 -19.68 20.83 15.84
N PRO A 611 -19.14 20.12 14.82
CA PRO A 611 -19.07 20.64 13.44
C PRO A 611 -20.44 20.90 12.82
N SER A 612 -21.49 20.19 13.29
CA SER A 612 -22.85 20.34 12.77
C SER A 612 -23.42 21.74 13.00
N LEU A 613 -22.96 22.47 14.02
CA LEU A 613 -23.34 23.86 14.31
C LEU A 613 -22.79 24.86 13.27
N HIS A 614 -21.71 24.50 12.56
CA HIS A 614 -21.04 25.36 11.58
C HIS A 614 -21.47 25.04 10.13
N THR A 615 -22.48 24.19 9.95
CA THR A 615 -23.00 23.72 8.65
C THR A 615 -23.57 24.82 7.76
N GLY A 616 -23.81 26.03 8.29
CA GLY A 616 -24.13 27.23 7.50
C GLY A 616 -22.95 27.83 6.71
N ASN A 617 -21.70 27.55 7.11
CA ASN A 617 -20.49 28.12 6.51
C ASN A 617 -19.90 27.25 5.38
N TRP A 618 -20.21 25.95 5.40
CA TRP A 618 -19.68 24.93 4.48
C TRP A 618 -19.81 25.39 3.01
N SER A 619 -18.73 25.30 2.25
CA SER A 619 -18.69 25.86 0.88
C SER A 619 -17.52 25.37 0.01
N THR A 620 -16.61 24.57 0.54
CA THR A 620 -15.52 23.95 -0.23
C THR A 620 -15.95 22.54 -0.68
N PRO A 621 -15.68 22.12 -1.94
CA PRO A 621 -16.02 20.78 -2.43
C PRO A 621 -15.53 19.65 -1.51
N GLN A 622 -16.39 18.70 -1.16
CA GLN A 622 -16.06 17.65 -0.18
C GLN A 622 -16.48 16.25 -0.63
N LEU A 623 -15.51 15.33 -0.67
CA LEU A 623 -15.74 13.88 -0.78
C LEU A 623 -16.03 13.32 0.62
N VAL A 624 -17.09 12.54 0.71
CA VAL A 624 -17.48 11.76 1.88
C VAL A 624 -17.20 10.29 1.59
N ILE A 625 -16.54 9.61 2.53
CA ILE A 625 -16.34 8.17 2.52
C ILE A 625 -16.82 7.65 3.87
N HIS A 626 -17.81 6.75 3.90
CA HIS A 626 -18.30 6.18 5.16
C HIS A 626 -18.89 4.78 4.95
N ASN A 627 -18.54 3.81 5.81
CA ASN A 627 -18.87 2.39 5.60
C ASN A 627 -19.99 1.84 6.52
N GLU A 628 -20.67 0.74 6.15
CA GLU A 628 -21.82 0.21 6.93
C GLU A 628 -21.42 -0.61 8.17
N LEU A 629 -20.24 -1.24 8.20
CA LEU A 629 -19.75 -1.97 9.37
C LEU A 629 -18.86 -1.09 10.27
N ASP A 630 -18.84 0.23 10.05
CA ASP A 630 -18.24 1.14 11.03
C ASP A 630 -19.14 1.26 12.26
N TYR A 631 -18.74 0.60 13.35
CA TYR A 631 -19.37 0.71 14.67
C TYR A 631 -18.61 1.64 15.62
N ARG A 632 -17.47 2.20 15.20
CA ARG A 632 -16.79 3.32 15.87
C ARG A 632 -17.57 4.61 15.66
N LEU A 633 -17.88 4.93 14.41
CA LEU A 633 -18.67 6.08 14.01
C LEU A 633 -19.74 5.60 13.02
N PRO A 634 -21.02 5.49 13.41
CA PRO A 634 -22.03 4.92 12.54
C PRO A 634 -22.23 5.68 11.23
N ILE A 635 -22.63 4.95 10.18
CA ILE A 635 -22.96 5.46 8.83
C ILE A 635 -23.91 6.68 8.81
N SER A 636 -24.65 6.95 9.88
CA SER A 636 -25.43 8.17 10.07
C SER A 636 -24.59 9.46 10.01
N GLU A 637 -23.32 9.44 10.46
CA GLU A 637 -22.44 10.61 10.38
C GLU A 637 -22.16 10.99 8.92
N GLY A 638 -21.71 10.02 8.11
CA GLY A 638 -21.46 10.19 6.69
C GLY A 638 -22.70 10.61 5.90
N LEU A 639 -23.84 9.99 6.18
CA LEU A 639 -25.11 10.33 5.54
C LEU A 639 -25.60 11.74 5.93
N ALA A 640 -25.49 12.14 7.19
CA ALA A 640 -25.86 13.50 7.63
C ALA A 640 -24.99 14.56 6.97
N MET A 641 -23.66 14.36 6.98
CA MET A 641 -22.68 15.20 6.30
C MET A 641 -22.96 15.33 4.80
N PHE A 642 -23.18 14.23 4.09
CA PHE A 642 -23.46 14.25 2.65
C PHE A 642 -24.79 14.96 2.34
N ASN A 643 -25.84 14.69 3.12
CA ASN A 643 -27.15 15.34 2.96
C ASN A 643 -27.06 16.86 3.17
N VAL A 644 -26.27 17.34 4.14
CA VAL A 644 -26.04 18.78 4.36
C VAL A 644 -25.31 19.41 3.17
N LEU A 645 -24.26 18.76 2.65
CA LEU A 645 -23.51 19.27 1.49
C LEU A 645 -24.42 19.39 0.26
N GLN A 646 -25.20 18.35 -0.04
CA GLN A 646 -26.15 18.33 -1.16
C GLN A 646 -27.27 19.36 -0.98
N ALA A 647 -27.89 19.46 0.20
CA ALA A 647 -28.97 20.42 0.49
C ALA A 647 -28.50 21.89 0.49
N ARG A 648 -27.19 22.13 0.53
CA ARG A 648 -26.57 23.46 0.40
C ARG A 648 -25.87 23.68 -0.94
N GLU A 649 -26.10 22.80 -1.92
CA GLU A 649 -25.53 22.86 -3.27
C GLU A 649 -23.99 22.88 -3.31
N VAL A 650 -23.34 22.42 -2.24
CA VAL A 650 -21.87 22.31 -2.16
C VAL A 650 -21.46 21.06 -2.95
N PRO A 651 -20.55 21.16 -3.94
CA PRO A 651 -20.16 20.00 -4.74
C PRO A 651 -19.58 18.87 -3.88
N SER A 652 -20.29 17.74 -3.82
CA SER A 652 -19.91 16.60 -2.99
C SER A 652 -20.19 15.27 -3.66
N LYS A 653 -19.55 14.23 -3.14
CA LYS A 653 -19.75 12.82 -3.53
C LYS A 653 -19.74 11.96 -2.27
N LEU A 654 -20.53 10.89 -2.27
CA LEU A 654 -20.49 9.84 -1.26
C LEU A 654 -19.91 8.56 -1.88
N VAL A 655 -18.96 7.95 -1.19
CA VAL A 655 -18.49 6.58 -1.42
C VAL A 655 -18.77 5.79 -0.14
N MET A 656 -19.34 4.59 -0.28
CA MET A 656 -19.70 3.73 0.84
C MET A 656 -19.43 2.28 0.44
N PHE A 657 -18.79 1.54 1.34
CA PHE A 657 -18.58 0.10 1.20
C PHE A 657 -19.45 -0.64 2.23
N PRO A 658 -20.46 -1.44 1.82
CA PRO A 658 -21.35 -2.15 2.75
C PRO A 658 -20.65 -3.24 3.57
N ASP A 659 -19.46 -3.64 3.14
CA ASP A 659 -18.73 -4.79 3.66
C ASP A 659 -17.35 -4.43 4.26
N GLU A 660 -17.08 -3.15 4.48
CA GLU A 660 -15.91 -2.62 5.19
C GLU A 660 -16.31 -2.00 6.53
N ASN A 661 -15.34 -1.82 7.42
CA ASN A 661 -15.54 -1.23 8.75
C ASN A 661 -15.04 0.22 8.81
N HIS A 662 -14.61 0.69 9.99
CA HIS A 662 -13.95 2.00 10.18
C HIS A 662 -12.67 2.20 9.33
N TRP A 663 -12.25 1.19 8.56
CA TRP A 663 -11.25 1.28 7.50
C TRP A 663 -11.68 0.46 6.27
N VAL A 664 -11.32 0.94 5.08
CA VAL A 664 -11.37 0.14 3.85
C VAL A 664 -10.14 -0.78 3.76
N LEU A 665 -10.34 -2.09 3.90
CA LEU A 665 -9.27 -3.09 4.04
C LEU A 665 -9.13 -4.07 2.88
N LYS A 666 -10.20 -4.37 2.13
CA LYS A 666 -10.15 -5.35 1.03
C LYS A 666 -9.41 -4.76 -0.17
N PRO A 667 -8.50 -5.49 -0.83
CA PRO A 667 -7.67 -4.92 -1.90
C PRO A 667 -8.43 -4.21 -3.04
N GLU A 668 -9.56 -4.78 -3.49
CA GLU A 668 -10.38 -4.19 -4.56
C GLU A 668 -11.11 -2.91 -4.08
N ASN A 669 -11.77 -2.97 -2.91
CA ASN A 669 -12.41 -1.80 -2.30
C ASN A 669 -11.39 -0.69 -2.01
N SER A 670 -10.20 -1.05 -1.52
CA SER A 670 -9.09 -0.12 -1.27
C SER A 670 -8.56 0.51 -2.57
N LEU A 671 -8.60 -0.21 -3.70
CA LEU A 671 -8.25 0.35 -5.00
C LEU A 671 -9.31 1.33 -5.50
N VAL A 672 -10.61 1.02 -5.33
CA VAL A 672 -11.71 1.97 -5.60
C VAL A 672 -11.57 3.21 -4.71
N TRP A 673 -11.31 3.03 -3.41
CA TRP A 673 -11.07 4.11 -2.46
C TRP A 673 -9.96 5.05 -2.91
N HIS A 674 -8.78 4.51 -3.28
CA HIS A 674 -7.67 5.34 -3.74
C HIS A 674 -8.03 6.10 -5.03
N ARG A 675 -8.66 5.44 -6.02
CA ARG A 675 -9.07 6.10 -7.27
C ARG A 675 -10.04 7.24 -7.01
N GLU A 676 -11.10 7.00 -6.24
CA GLU A 676 -12.10 8.01 -5.91
C GLU A 676 -11.54 9.20 -5.12
N VAL A 677 -10.58 8.95 -4.22
CA VAL A 677 -9.86 10.01 -3.51
C VAL A 677 -9.00 10.83 -4.47
N LEU A 678 -8.20 10.18 -5.32
CA LEU A 678 -7.27 10.85 -6.24
C LEU A 678 -8.00 11.61 -7.36
N ASP A 679 -9.00 11.01 -7.99
CA ASP A 679 -9.86 11.64 -9.01
C ASP A 679 -10.53 12.91 -8.45
N TRP A 680 -11.00 12.86 -7.19
CA TRP A 680 -11.60 14.01 -6.53
C TRP A 680 -10.59 15.13 -6.31
N ILE A 681 -9.44 14.86 -5.68
CA ILE A 681 -8.46 15.91 -5.39
C ILE A 681 -7.80 16.47 -6.66
N ASN A 682 -7.45 15.63 -7.64
CA ASN A 682 -6.78 16.05 -8.87
C ASN A 682 -7.67 16.96 -9.74
N LYS A 683 -8.98 16.73 -9.71
CA LYS A 683 -9.97 17.59 -10.36
C LYS A 683 -9.99 19.01 -9.78
N TYR A 684 -9.96 19.16 -8.45
CA TYR A 684 -10.12 20.46 -7.79
C TYR A 684 -8.78 21.18 -7.53
N SER A 685 -7.66 20.47 -7.42
CA SER A 685 -6.32 21.07 -7.41
C SER A 685 -5.90 21.55 -8.81
N GLY A 686 -6.49 21.00 -9.88
CA GLY A 686 -6.12 21.28 -11.26
C GLY A 686 -5.01 20.39 -11.82
N ILE A 687 -4.55 19.38 -11.08
CA ILE A 687 -3.59 18.39 -11.58
C ILE A 687 -4.17 17.64 -12.79
N ALA A 688 -5.45 17.29 -12.78
CA ALA A 688 -6.10 16.63 -13.92
C ALA A 688 -6.08 17.50 -15.20
N ASP A 689 -6.17 18.83 -15.06
CA ASP A 689 -6.01 19.75 -16.19
C ASP A 689 -4.54 19.81 -16.65
N ASP A 690 -3.57 19.76 -15.74
CA ASP A 690 -2.15 19.77 -16.06
C ASP A 690 -1.73 18.46 -16.76
N GLU A 691 -2.19 17.30 -16.29
CA GLU A 691 -2.02 16.01 -16.97
C GLU A 691 -2.67 16.03 -18.36
N ALA A 692 -3.91 16.49 -18.49
CA ALA A 692 -4.60 16.57 -19.78
C ALA A 692 -3.98 17.62 -20.75
N LYS A 693 -3.15 18.56 -20.26
CA LYS A 693 -2.29 19.43 -21.10
C LYS A 693 -1.02 18.69 -21.52
N LEU A 694 -0.37 17.99 -20.59
CA LEU A 694 0.84 17.19 -20.83
C LEU A 694 0.60 16.05 -21.82
N GLU A 695 -0.53 15.35 -21.74
CA GLU A 695 -0.93 14.34 -22.72
C GLU A 695 -1.09 14.97 -24.11
N LYS A 696 -1.87 16.05 -24.25
CA LYS A 696 -2.07 16.74 -25.55
C LYS A 696 -0.80 17.36 -26.11
N GLN A 697 0.16 17.75 -25.27
CA GLN A 697 1.50 18.16 -25.71
C GLN A 697 2.32 16.95 -26.18
N THR A 698 2.28 15.84 -25.44
CA THR A 698 2.96 14.58 -25.79
C THR A 698 2.41 14.02 -27.10
N GLU A 699 1.09 13.99 -27.30
CA GLU A 699 0.43 13.62 -28.56
C GLU A 699 0.87 14.51 -29.72
N ARG A 700 1.02 15.83 -29.52
CA ARG A 700 1.54 16.77 -30.53
C ARG A 700 3.03 16.59 -30.83
N MET A 701 3.79 15.99 -29.91
CA MET A 701 5.21 15.65 -30.13
C MET A 701 5.36 14.26 -30.77
N THR A 702 4.53 13.27 -30.41
CA THR A 702 4.55 11.93 -31.00
C THR A 702 3.87 11.88 -32.37
N THR A 703 2.89 12.73 -32.68
CA THR A 703 2.40 12.89 -34.06
C THR A 703 3.45 13.45 -35.03
N ASN A 704 4.53 14.07 -34.50
CA ASN A 704 5.71 14.45 -35.27
C ASN A 704 6.83 13.37 -35.27
N MET A 705 6.65 12.24 -34.58
CA MET A 705 7.58 11.09 -34.62
C MET A 705 6.84 9.83 -35.04
N THR A 706 6.92 9.50 -36.33
CA THR A 706 6.17 8.40 -36.95
C THR A 706 6.39 7.05 -36.26
N THR A 707 5.37 6.56 -35.55
CA THR A 707 5.20 5.14 -35.21
C THR A 707 5.30 4.30 -36.49
N PRO A 708 5.98 3.13 -36.47
CA PRO A 708 6.05 2.27 -37.66
C PRO A 708 4.65 1.95 -38.22
N PRO A 709 4.42 2.07 -39.54
CA PRO A 709 3.13 1.77 -40.15
C PRO A 709 2.63 0.36 -39.77
N SER A 710 1.33 0.22 -39.55
CA SER A 710 0.67 -1.04 -39.16
C SER A 710 0.96 -2.21 -40.11
N LEU A 711 1.29 -1.91 -41.37
CA LEU A 711 1.81 -2.83 -42.37
C LEU A 711 3.03 -3.64 -41.89
N PHE A 712 3.99 -3.02 -41.20
CA PHE A 712 5.16 -3.74 -40.66
C PHE A 712 4.75 -4.76 -39.60
N HIS A 713 3.85 -4.41 -38.69
CA HIS A 713 3.38 -5.35 -37.67
C HIS A 713 2.59 -6.51 -38.30
N ALA A 714 1.80 -6.25 -39.35
CA ALA A 714 1.09 -7.28 -40.11
C ALA A 714 2.03 -8.25 -40.84
N LEU A 715 3.14 -7.75 -41.40
CA LEU A 715 4.11 -8.55 -42.16
C LEU A 715 5.13 -9.30 -41.27
N LEU A 716 5.53 -8.73 -40.13
CA LEU A 716 6.56 -9.30 -39.27
C LEU A 716 6.03 -10.35 -38.29
N ARG A 717 4.79 -10.19 -37.80
CA ARG A 717 4.16 -11.10 -36.83
C ARG A 717 4.15 -12.57 -37.28
N PRO A 718 3.78 -12.92 -38.54
CA PRO A 718 3.82 -14.31 -39.01
C PRO A 718 5.25 -14.86 -39.03
N SER A 719 6.22 -14.08 -39.51
CA SER A 719 7.63 -14.48 -39.60
C SER A 719 8.23 -14.75 -38.21
N ILE A 720 7.97 -13.87 -37.24
CA ILE A 720 8.42 -14.04 -35.85
C ILE A 720 7.80 -15.29 -35.20
N LEU A 721 6.53 -15.60 -35.48
CA LEU A 721 5.90 -16.85 -35.03
C LEU A 721 6.59 -18.10 -35.58
N GLN A 722 7.01 -18.09 -36.85
CA GLN A 722 7.70 -19.25 -37.45
C GLN A 722 9.17 -19.35 -37.00
N ILE A 723 9.86 -18.21 -36.80
CA ILE A 723 11.20 -18.17 -36.18
C ILE A 723 11.13 -18.80 -34.79
N LEU A 724 10.21 -18.35 -33.93
CA LEU A 724 10.01 -18.90 -32.59
C LEU A 724 9.78 -20.42 -32.63
N ARG A 725 8.91 -20.91 -33.52
CA ARG A 725 8.66 -22.35 -33.72
C ARG A 725 9.89 -23.12 -34.18
N SER A 726 10.65 -22.60 -35.15
CA SER A 726 11.90 -23.24 -35.62
C SER A 726 12.94 -23.34 -34.48
N THR A 727 12.95 -22.37 -33.56
CA THR A 727 13.78 -22.41 -32.33
C THR A 727 13.16 -23.20 -31.17
N GLY A 728 12.11 -24.00 -31.43
CA GLY A 728 11.49 -24.91 -30.44
C GLY A 728 10.33 -24.32 -29.62
N TYR A 729 9.97 -23.05 -29.77
CA TYR A 729 8.84 -22.44 -29.06
C TYR A 729 7.52 -22.72 -29.77
N HIS A 730 6.86 -23.80 -29.37
CA HIS A 730 5.62 -24.28 -29.98
C HIS A 730 4.39 -23.41 -29.64
N SER A 731 4.46 -22.62 -28.56
CA SER A 731 3.46 -21.62 -28.17
C SER A 731 4.14 -20.41 -27.52
N THR A 732 3.45 -19.26 -27.49
CA THR A 732 3.90 -18.04 -26.82
C THR A 732 2.70 -17.20 -26.37
N ARG A 733 2.88 -16.29 -25.40
CA ARG A 733 1.83 -15.35 -24.97
C ARG A 733 1.68 -14.23 -26.02
N PRO A 734 0.46 -13.73 -26.30
CA PRO A 734 0.26 -12.65 -27.28
C PRO A 734 1.19 -11.45 -27.05
N ALA A 735 1.23 -10.90 -25.83
CA ALA A 735 2.07 -9.76 -25.49
C ALA A 735 3.58 -9.96 -25.76
N VAL A 736 4.10 -11.19 -25.71
CA VAL A 736 5.51 -11.50 -26.05
C VAL A 736 5.71 -11.43 -27.56
N LEU A 737 4.78 -11.99 -28.34
CA LEU A 737 4.77 -11.84 -29.80
C LEU A 737 4.58 -10.38 -30.23
N ASP A 738 3.69 -9.65 -29.57
CA ASP A 738 3.45 -8.22 -29.81
C ASP A 738 4.73 -7.41 -29.58
N SER A 739 5.39 -7.62 -28.43
CA SER A 739 6.65 -6.94 -28.07
C SER A 739 7.79 -7.26 -29.05
N LEU A 740 7.95 -8.52 -29.45
CA LEU A 740 8.94 -8.91 -30.45
C LEU A 740 8.64 -8.33 -31.85
N THR A 741 7.36 -8.22 -32.20
CA THR A 741 6.92 -7.60 -33.46
C THR A 741 7.20 -6.10 -33.47
N ASP A 742 6.91 -5.40 -32.37
CA ASP A 742 7.18 -3.97 -32.20
C ASP A 742 8.69 -3.66 -32.20
N LEU A 743 9.49 -4.45 -31.49
CA LEU A 743 10.96 -4.35 -31.52
C LEU A 743 11.53 -4.54 -32.93
N ALA A 744 11.06 -5.57 -33.66
CA ALA A 744 11.49 -5.81 -35.05
C ALA A 744 11.04 -4.68 -36.00
N ALA A 745 9.81 -4.17 -35.85
CA ALA A 745 9.29 -3.07 -36.66
C ALA A 745 10.08 -1.76 -36.42
N ARG A 746 10.39 -1.44 -35.17
CA ARG A 746 11.25 -0.29 -34.81
C ARG A 746 12.66 -0.45 -35.36
N TYR A 747 13.26 -1.63 -35.23
CA TYR A 747 14.63 -1.88 -35.70
C TYR A 747 14.75 -1.78 -37.22
N LEU A 748 13.79 -2.33 -37.97
CA LEU A 748 13.74 -2.16 -39.43
C LEU A 748 13.43 -0.71 -39.84
N SER A 749 12.54 -0.01 -39.14
CA SER A 749 12.29 1.42 -39.42
C SER A 749 13.54 2.28 -39.17
N LEU A 750 14.30 1.97 -38.12
CA LEU A 750 15.57 2.65 -37.83
C LEU A 750 16.61 2.36 -38.92
N LEU A 751 16.78 1.09 -39.32
CA LEU A 751 17.68 0.72 -40.41
C LEU A 751 17.33 1.43 -41.73
N CYS A 752 16.05 1.50 -42.09
CA CYS A 752 15.61 2.23 -43.28
C CYS A 752 15.88 3.74 -43.18
N GLN A 753 15.65 4.35 -42.01
CA GLN A 753 15.93 5.77 -41.77
C GLN A 753 17.44 6.06 -41.85
N THR A 754 18.29 5.26 -41.20
CA THR A 754 19.75 5.40 -41.25
C THR A 754 20.30 5.12 -42.65
N THR A 755 19.77 4.14 -43.37
CA THR A 755 20.11 3.88 -44.78
C THR A 755 19.80 5.09 -45.66
N ALA A 756 18.63 5.69 -45.48
CA ALA A 756 18.23 6.88 -46.24
C ALA A 756 19.12 8.09 -45.89
N GLN A 757 19.46 8.28 -44.62
CA GLN A 757 20.40 9.32 -44.18
C GLN A 757 21.78 9.16 -44.81
N HIS A 758 22.32 7.92 -44.86
CA HIS A 758 23.59 7.64 -45.52
C HIS A 758 23.52 7.87 -47.03
N ALA A 759 22.48 7.40 -47.71
CA ALA A 759 22.30 7.65 -49.14
C ALA A 759 22.20 9.16 -49.46
N THR A 760 21.41 9.92 -48.70
CA THR A 760 21.31 11.37 -48.86
C THR A 760 22.63 12.08 -48.54
N HIS A 761 23.42 11.60 -47.57
CA HIS A 761 24.73 12.17 -47.27
C HIS A 761 25.79 11.86 -48.35
N ASN A 762 25.78 10.64 -48.88
CA ASN A 762 26.75 10.15 -49.86
C ASN A 762 26.45 10.64 -51.29
N GLN A 763 25.16 10.87 -51.63
CA GLN A 763 24.71 11.07 -53.01
C GLN A 763 23.76 12.28 -53.21
N GLY A 764 23.23 12.89 -52.14
CA GLY A 764 22.28 14.01 -52.21
C GLY A 764 20.83 13.55 -52.39
N ASP A 765 19.98 14.41 -52.96
CA ASP A 765 18.52 14.20 -53.06
C ASP A 765 18.09 13.15 -54.12
N SER A 766 19.02 12.36 -54.67
CA SER A 766 18.70 11.23 -55.56
C SER A 766 18.25 10.01 -54.76
N ALA A 767 17.08 9.46 -55.11
CA ALA A 767 16.47 8.30 -54.41
C ALA A 767 17.12 6.93 -54.73
N ASP A 768 18.38 6.91 -55.19
CA ASP A 768 19.12 5.70 -55.58
C ASP A 768 19.98 5.17 -54.42
N PHE A 769 19.37 4.32 -53.57
CA PHE A 769 20.06 3.67 -52.45
C PHE A 769 21.02 2.57 -52.93
N THR A 770 22.25 2.54 -52.42
CA THR A 770 23.23 1.50 -52.73
C THR A 770 23.39 0.48 -51.59
N ILE A 771 24.03 -0.66 -51.91
CA ILE A 771 24.42 -1.67 -50.91
C ILE A 771 25.41 -1.08 -49.87
N ALA A 772 26.19 -0.06 -50.23
CA ALA A 772 27.10 0.60 -49.29
C ALA A 772 26.34 1.35 -48.19
N ASP A 773 25.27 2.08 -48.54
CA ASP A 773 24.45 2.84 -47.60
C ASP A 773 23.72 1.90 -46.60
N ILE A 774 23.22 0.76 -47.11
CA ILE A 774 22.62 -0.30 -46.30
C ILE A 774 23.67 -0.93 -45.36
N ARG A 775 24.89 -1.20 -45.85
CA ARG A 775 25.98 -1.76 -45.05
C ARG A 775 26.38 -0.82 -43.92
N MET A 776 26.49 0.48 -44.18
CA MET A 776 26.79 1.50 -43.17
C MET A 776 25.70 1.55 -42.09
N ALA A 777 24.42 1.56 -42.48
CA ALA A 777 23.30 1.51 -41.52
C ALA A 777 23.31 0.24 -40.66
N LEU A 778 23.67 -0.92 -41.22
CA LEU A 778 23.83 -2.17 -40.49
C LEU A 778 25.04 -2.17 -39.54
N GLN A 779 26.12 -1.44 -39.88
CA GLN A 779 27.28 -1.25 -39.00
C GLN A 779 26.96 -0.33 -37.82
N ASP A 780 26.29 0.81 -38.06
CA ASP A 780 25.83 1.72 -37.00
C ASP A 780 24.82 1.05 -36.05
N ALA A 781 23.94 0.20 -36.59
CA ALA A 781 22.97 -0.57 -35.83
C ALA A 781 23.54 -1.84 -35.18
N GLY A 782 24.86 -2.07 -35.27
CA GLY A 782 25.58 -3.19 -34.65
C GLY A 782 25.26 -4.59 -35.22
N ALA A 783 24.58 -4.67 -36.37
CA ALA A 783 24.27 -5.93 -37.06
C ALA A 783 25.44 -6.46 -37.90
N LEU A 784 26.35 -5.57 -38.31
CA LEU A 784 27.63 -5.91 -38.93
C LEU A 784 28.76 -5.30 -38.12
N MET A 785 29.85 -6.04 -37.95
CA MET A 785 31.08 -5.47 -37.38
C MET A 785 31.74 -4.50 -38.38
N PRO A 786 32.47 -3.48 -37.91
CA PRO A 786 33.34 -2.69 -38.76
C PRO A 786 34.42 -3.58 -39.40
N GLU A 787 34.57 -3.46 -40.71
CA GLU A 787 35.73 -3.96 -41.46
C GLU A 787 36.99 -3.20 -41.02
N ARG A 788 38.16 -3.84 -41.06
CA ARG A 788 39.44 -3.13 -40.90
C ARG A 788 39.62 -2.06 -41.97
N VAL A 789 40.31 -0.98 -41.63
CA VAL A 789 40.67 0.03 -42.63
C VAL A 789 41.80 -0.48 -43.54
N PRO A 790 41.87 -0.07 -44.82
CA PRO A 790 42.86 -0.60 -45.77
C PRO A 790 44.34 -0.46 -45.32
N THR A 791 44.64 0.50 -44.45
CA THR A 791 45.96 0.66 -43.84
C THR A 791 46.31 -0.44 -42.83
N GLU A 792 45.33 -1.03 -42.14
CA GLU A 792 45.54 -2.18 -41.26
C GLU A 792 45.68 -3.50 -42.03
N GLU A 793 44.91 -3.65 -43.11
CA GLU A 793 45.02 -4.79 -44.03
C GLU A 793 46.39 -4.80 -44.71
N MET A 794 46.83 -3.65 -45.27
CA MET A 794 48.20 -3.48 -45.80
C MET A 794 49.30 -3.78 -44.77
N TRP A 795 49.05 -3.52 -43.48
CA TRP A 795 50.05 -3.75 -42.42
C TRP A 795 50.10 -5.21 -41.95
N ARG A 796 49.07 -6.00 -42.27
CA ARG A 796 48.97 -7.44 -41.92
C ARG A 796 49.21 -8.36 -43.13
N GLY A 797 48.96 -7.89 -44.35
CA GLY A 797 49.08 -8.67 -45.58
C GLY A 797 47.89 -9.59 -45.87
N GLU A 798 46.75 -9.36 -45.21
CA GLU A 798 45.55 -10.19 -45.26
C GLU A 798 44.30 -9.30 -45.37
N GLU A 799 43.36 -9.68 -46.25
CA GLU A 799 42.06 -9.03 -46.50
C GLU A 799 41.03 -9.47 -45.45
N ASP A 800 40.22 -8.56 -44.92
CA ASP A 800 39.41 -8.78 -43.71
C ASP A 800 38.05 -9.46 -43.98
N LEU A 801 38.09 -10.67 -44.53
CA LEU A 801 36.91 -11.43 -44.96
C LEU A 801 35.94 -11.86 -43.83
N ARG A 802 36.25 -11.58 -42.56
CA ARG A 802 35.52 -12.10 -41.38
C ARG A 802 34.00 -11.88 -41.43
N GLY A 803 33.53 -10.70 -41.87
CA GLY A 803 32.09 -10.43 -41.99
C GLY A 803 31.40 -11.27 -43.06
N VAL A 804 32.10 -11.59 -44.15
CA VAL A 804 31.62 -12.49 -45.21
C VAL A 804 31.66 -13.94 -44.74
N GLU A 805 32.71 -14.35 -44.02
CA GLU A 805 32.85 -15.67 -43.42
C GLU A 805 31.76 -15.96 -42.37
N GLU A 806 31.48 -15.01 -41.46
CA GLU A 806 30.41 -15.12 -40.46
C GLU A 806 29.02 -15.19 -41.13
N PHE A 807 28.77 -14.37 -42.16
CA PHE A 807 27.51 -14.45 -42.92
C PHE A 807 27.35 -15.79 -43.64
N ILE A 808 28.40 -16.31 -44.29
CA ILE A 808 28.39 -17.62 -44.94
C ILE A 808 28.19 -18.75 -43.90
N ALA A 809 28.86 -18.67 -42.75
CA ALA A 809 28.72 -19.66 -41.67
C ALA A 809 27.30 -19.67 -41.06
N TRP A 810 26.68 -18.50 -40.92
CA TRP A 810 25.28 -18.37 -40.52
C TRP A 810 24.31 -18.92 -41.57
N PHE A 811 24.46 -18.48 -42.84
CA PHE A 811 23.55 -18.82 -43.93
C PHE A 811 23.60 -20.30 -44.33
N ALA A 812 24.80 -20.89 -44.39
CA ALA A 812 24.98 -22.32 -44.62
C ALA A 812 24.74 -23.17 -43.34
N GLY A 813 24.57 -22.52 -42.19
CA GLY A 813 24.42 -23.11 -40.88
C GLY A 813 23.12 -23.90 -40.69
N GLN A 814 23.15 -24.87 -39.78
CA GLN A 814 22.04 -25.78 -39.50
C GLN A 814 20.73 -25.03 -39.17
N ARG A 815 20.82 -23.98 -38.34
CA ARG A 815 19.67 -23.18 -37.91
C ARG A 815 18.97 -22.43 -39.05
N MET A 816 19.73 -21.99 -40.07
CA MET A 816 19.12 -21.31 -41.23
C MET A 816 18.44 -22.32 -42.17
N LYS A 817 18.98 -23.53 -42.30
CA LYS A 817 18.32 -24.64 -43.02
C LYS A 817 16.99 -25.02 -42.36
N GLU A 818 16.99 -25.19 -41.05
CA GLU A 818 15.77 -25.47 -40.26
C GLU A 818 14.71 -24.35 -40.40
N MET A 819 15.13 -23.08 -40.47
CA MET A 819 14.24 -21.96 -40.76
C MET A 819 13.66 -21.97 -42.18
N MET A 820 14.43 -22.43 -43.17
CA MET A 820 13.96 -22.58 -44.56
C MET A 820 13.00 -23.77 -44.71
N ASP A 821 13.33 -24.94 -44.16
CA ASP A 821 12.50 -26.16 -44.21
C ASP A 821 11.09 -25.95 -43.62
N VAL A 822 10.99 -25.19 -42.51
CA VAL A 822 9.70 -24.81 -41.89
C VAL A 822 8.83 -23.96 -42.85
N GLY A 823 9.45 -23.20 -43.74
CA GLY A 823 8.82 -22.41 -44.80
C GLY A 823 8.38 -23.23 -46.00
N SER A 824 9.26 -24.09 -46.53
CA SER A 824 9.03 -24.91 -47.74
C SER A 824 7.80 -25.83 -47.64
N GLY A 825 7.52 -26.35 -46.43
CA GLY A 825 6.40 -27.26 -46.20
C GLY A 825 6.61 -28.65 -46.81
N ASP A 826 5.57 -29.48 -46.77
CA ASP A 826 5.66 -30.91 -47.07
C ASP A 826 5.71 -31.22 -48.59
N GLY A 827 6.75 -30.73 -49.28
CA GLY A 827 7.15 -31.23 -50.60
C GLY A 827 7.31 -30.22 -51.76
N GLU A 828 7.05 -28.92 -51.59
CA GLU A 828 7.31 -27.91 -52.63
C GLU A 828 8.77 -27.42 -52.55
N THR A 829 9.63 -27.85 -53.49
CA THR A 829 11.10 -27.60 -53.46
C THR A 829 11.56 -26.32 -54.18
N ASP A 830 10.70 -25.70 -55.00
CA ASP A 830 11.00 -24.46 -55.77
C ASP A 830 10.36 -23.19 -55.15
N ALA A 831 10.20 -23.16 -53.82
CA ALA A 831 9.59 -22.05 -53.09
C ALA A 831 10.51 -20.82 -52.97
N THR A 832 10.79 -20.16 -54.10
CA THR A 832 11.56 -18.90 -54.17
C THR A 832 10.86 -17.68 -53.54
N ASP A 833 9.57 -17.81 -53.17
CA ASP A 833 8.81 -16.83 -52.41
C ASP A 833 8.22 -17.45 -51.13
N TYR A 834 8.93 -17.23 -50.03
CA TYR A 834 8.58 -17.65 -48.66
C TYR A 834 7.24 -17.06 -48.18
N LEU A 835 6.89 -15.84 -48.62
CA LEU A 835 5.67 -15.15 -48.17
C LEU A 835 4.42 -15.78 -48.80
N ASN A 836 4.47 -16.15 -50.07
CA ASN A 836 3.36 -16.84 -50.74
C ASN A 836 3.19 -18.30 -50.26
N ALA A 837 4.27 -19.00 -49.90
CA ALA A 837 4.20 -20.30 -49.22
C ALA A 837 3.46 -20.19 -47.87
N LEU A 838 3.77 -19.16 -47.06
CA LEU A 838 3.08 -18.92 -45.80
C LEU A 838 1.59 -18.59 -45.98
N LYS A 839 1.21 -17.77 -46.97
CA LYS A 839 -0.21 -17.47 -47.26
C LYS A 839 -1.01 -18.75 -47.55
N LYS A 840 -0.52 -19.63 -48.44
CA LYS A 840 -1.12 -20.96 -48.72
C LYS A 840 -1.33 -21.79 -47.45
N LYS A 841 -0.36 -21.78 -46.52
CA LYS A 841 -0.34 -22.63 -45.33
C LYS A 841 -1.38 -22.22 -44.28
N HIS A 842 -1.78 -20.95 -44.25
CA HIS A 842 -2.73 -20.40 -43.25
C HIS A 842 -4.19 -20.30 -43.74
N SER A 843 -4.48 -20.26 -45.04
CA SER A 843 -5.87 -20.08 -45.55
C SER A 843 -6.81 -21.29 -45.38
N LYS A 844 -6.38 -22.36 -44.68
CA LYS A 844 -7.25 -23.52 -44.37
C LYS A 844 -8.02 -23.39 -43.05
N THR A 845 -7.67 -22.41 -42.23
CA THR A 845 -8.48 -21.93 -41.10
C THR A 845 -9.15 -20.63 -41.50
N GLY A 846 -10.44 -20.46 -41.21
CA GLY A 846 -11.32 -19.42 -41.77
C GLY A 846 -11.07 -17.98 -41.30
N GLU A 847 -9.81 -17.53 -41.27
CA GLU A 847 -9.42 -16.15 -40.96
C GLU A 847 -9.45 -15.21 -42.17
N ASP A 848 -9.73 -15.71 -43.38
CA ASP A 848 -9.81 -14.90 -44.63
C ASP A 848 -10.78 -13.70 -44.51
N ALA A 849 -11.78 -13.80 -43.64
CA ALA A 849 -12.68 -12.69 -43.30
C ALA A 849 -11.98 -11.45 -42.73
N LYS A 850 -10.80 -11.59 -42.09
CA LYS A 850 -10.02 -10.49 -41.50
C LYS A 850 -9.25 -9.66 -42.54
N TYR A 851 -8.97 -10.24 -43.71
CA TYR A 851 -8.19 -9.58 -44.76
C TYR A 851 -9.06 -9.07 -45.92
N HIS A 852 -10.35 -9.40 -45.94
CA HIS A 852 -11.30 -8.88 -46.91
C HIS A 852 -11.37 -7.35 -46.83
N GLY A 853 -11.13 -6.66 -47.95
CA GLY A 853 -11.00 -5.21 -48.00
C GLY A 853 -9.58 -4.66 -47.77
N THR A 854 -8.65 -5.45 -47.23
CA THR A 854 -7.24 -5.05 -47.08
C THR A 854 -6.44 -5.27 -48.37
N ILE A 855 -5.28 -4.61 -48.49
CA ILE A 855 -4.37 -4.75 -49.65
C ILE A 855 -3.79 -6.18 -49.80
N LEU A 856 -3.86 -7.01 -48.75
CA LEU A 856 -3.44 -8.41 -48.77
C LEU A 856 -4.53 -9.38 -49.20
N GLY A 857 -5.81 -8.96 -49.19
CA GLY A 857 -6.98 -9.79 -49.51
C GLY A 857 -7.56 -9.58 -50.90
N ARG A 858 -7.03 -8.66 -51.70
CA ARG A 858 -7.35 -8.53 -53.13
C ARG A 858 -6.29 -9.26 -53.97
N GLY A 859 -6.74 -9.98 -55.00
CA GLY A 859 -5.84 -10.39 -56.09
C GLY A 859 -5.35 -9.17 -56.88
N HIS A 860 -4.34 -9.36 -57.73
CA HIS A 860 -3.74 -8.27 -58.52
C HIS A 860 -4.72 -7.69 -59.57
N ASP A 861 -5.53 -6.72 -59.16
CA ASP A 861 -6.12 -5.70 -60.03
C ASP A 861 -5.23 -4.46 -60.03
N THR A 862 -4.87 -3.96 -61.21
CA THR A 862 -3.98 -2.81 -61.39
C THR A 862 -4.75 -1.49 -61.45
N GLY A 863 -5.70 -1.32 -60.53
CA GLY A 863 -6.53 -0.13 -60.38
C GLY A 863 -5.92 0.94 -59.49
N GLU A 864 -6.22 2.21 -59.78
CA GLU A 864 -5.80 3.36 -58.96
C GLU A 864 -6.50 3.38 -57.60
N ILE A 865 -5.76 3.72 -56.55
CA ILE A 865 -6.25 3.67 -55.17
C ILE A 865 -6.89 5.01 -54.81
N GLN A 866 -8.21 4.98 -54.58
CA GLN A 866 -8.97 6.12 -54.07
C GLN A 866 -8.83 6.30 -52.56
N VAL A 867 -9.02 7.54 -52.11
CA VAL A 867 -8.94 7.98 -50.71
C VAL A 867 -10.26 8.65 -50.34
N GLU A 868 -10.93 8.16 -49.29
CA GLU A 868 -12.17 8.77 -48.76
C GLU A 868 -11.88 9.64 -47.54
N GLY A 869 -12.62 10.75 -47.41
CA GLY A 869 -12.57 11.66 -46.25
C GLY A 869 -11.52 12.79 -46.33
N GLY A 870 -10.73 12.86 -47.40
CA GLY A 870 -9.80 13.97 -47.68
C GLY A 870 -10.32 14.95 -48.75
N SER A 871 -9.53 16.00 -48.99
CA SER A 871 -9.68 16.90 -50.16
C SER A 871 -9.21 16.24 -51.46
N GLU A 872 -8.17 15.41 -51.36
CA GLU A 872 -7.58 14.62 -52.42
C GLU A 872 -8.24 13.23 -52.49
N THR A 873 -8.57 12.81 -53.71
CA THR A 873 -9.40 11.62 -53.99
C THR A 873 -8.61 10.39 -54.43
N THR A 874 -7.33 10.55 -54.79
CA THR A 874 -6.43 9.46 -55.19
C THR A 874 -5.02 9.62 -54.60
N ILE A 875 -4.28 8.51 -54.50
CA ILE A 875 -2.87 8.53 -54.09
C ILE A 875 -2.00 9.31 -55.10
N THR A 876 -2.31 9.25 -56.40
CA THR A 876 -1.57 9.95 -57.46
C THR A 876 -1.70 11.48 -57.35
N GLU A 877 -2.90 11.95 -57.01
CA GLU A 877 -3.20 13.36 -56.71
C GLU A 877 -2.43 13.84 -55.47
N TRP A 878 -2.44 13.04 -54.39
CA TRP A 878 -1.68 13.33 -53.16
C TRP A 878 -0.15 13.38 -53.38
N ILE A 879 0.41 12.48 -54.20
CA ILE A 879 1.83 12.51 -54.59
C ILE A 879 2.13 13.78 -55.41
N SER A 880 1.27 14.13 -56.37
CA SER A 880 1.47 15.29 -57.25
C SER A 880 1.45 16.62 -56.49
N ASN A 881 0.54 16.76 -55.52
CA ASN A 881 0.48 17.92 -54.63
C ASN A 881 1.73 18.04 -53.74
N ARG A 882 2.34 16.92 -53.33
CA ARG A 882 3.62 16.91 -52.58
C ARG A 882 4.85 17.14 -53.45
N ALA A 883 4.80 16.83 -54.74
CA ALA A 883 5.93 16.98 -55.66
C ALA A 883 6.10 18.42 -56.22
N SER A 884 5.18 19.34 -55.91
CA SER A 884 5.24 20.73 -56.35
C SER A 884 6.20 21.55 -55.48
N PRO A 885 7.32 22.08 -56.00
CA PRO A 885 8.31 22.78 -55.18
C PRO A 885 7.79 24.13 -54.69
N GLN A 886 7.84 24.37 -53.38
CA GLN A 886 7.62 25.71 -52.82
C GLN A 886 8.77 26.64 -53.24
N SER A 887 8.47 27.62 -54.09
CA SER A 887 9.45 28.60 -54.56
C SER A 887 9.94 29.49 -53.41
N SER A 888 11.20 29.29 -53.00
CA SER A 888 11.87 30.14 -52.00
C SER A 888 12.23 31.52 -52.57
N PRO A 889 12.16 32.61 -51.78
CA PRO A 889 12.43 33.96 -52.28
C PRO A 889 13.93 34.21 -52.50
N THR A 890 14.27 34.88 -53.60
CA THR A 890 15.63 35.38 -53.89
C THR A 890 15.67 36.90 -53.69
N PRO A 891 16.67 37.47 -52.97
CA PRO A 891 16.78 38.91 -52.76
C PRO A 891 17.61 39.61 -53.84
N GLY A 892 17.17 40.79 -54.33
CA GLY A 892 18.01 41.65 -55.17
C GLY A 892 17.29 42.77 -55.95
N GLU A 893 17.72 44.01 -55.67
CA GLU A 893 17.81 45.17 -56.60
C GLU A 893 16.55 45.93 -57.09
N GLU A 894 16.26 47.00 -56.34
CA GLU A 894 16.13 48.41 -56.80
C GLU A 894 14.88 49.02 -57.51
N GLN A 895 14.72 50.33 -57.19
CA GLN A 895 14.00 51.41 -57.89
C GLN A 895 12.44 51.49 -57.86
N GLN A 896 11.98 52.20 -56.81
CA GLN A 896 11.06 53.38 -56.80
C GLN A 896 10.48 53.94 -58.14
N PRO A 897 9.39 54.76 -58.10
CA PRO A 897 8.37 54.99 -57.04
C PRO A 897 6.90 55.18 -57.57
N ASP A 898 6.00 55.65 -56.68
CA ASP A 898 4.73 56.40 -56.92
C ASP A 898 3.55 55.66 -57.61
N GLU A 899 2.25 55.96 -57.37
CA GLU A 899 1.57 56.98 -56.51
C GLU A 899 0.14 56.53 -56.08
N ASP A 900 -0.56 57.35 -55.27
CA ASP A 900 -2.03 57.46 -55.07
C ASP A 900 -2.97 56.30 -54.60
N GLN A 901 -3.14 56.26 -53.28
CA GLN A 901 -4.39 56.54 -52.51
C GLN A 901 -5.69 57.05 -53.22
N PRO A 902 -6.91 56.96 -52.60
CA PRO A 902 -7.53 55.78 -51.96
C PRO A 902 -9.01 55.47 -52.41
N PRO A 903 -10.15 55.74 -51.68
CA PRO A 903 -11.22 54.73 -51.58
C PRO A 903 -12.68 55.21 -51.80
N GLN A 904 -13.64 54.26 -51.85
CA GLN A 904 -14.99 54.25 -51.22
C GLN A 904 -15.76 53.00 -51.70
N GLN A 905 -16.77 52.36 -51.08
CA GLN A 905 -17.68 52.53 -49.93
C GLN A 905 -19.15 52.45 -50.42
N GLN A 906 -20.02 51.80 -49.63
CA GLN A 906 -21.50 51.77 -49.72
C GLN A 906 -22.17 50.71 -50.64
N ALA A 907 -23.33 50.24 -50.15
CA ALA A 907 -24.36 49.42 -50.81
C ALA A 907 -25.60 50.34 -51.08
N PRO A 908 -26.89 49.93 -51.23
CA PRO A 908 -27.55 48.60 -51.18
C PRO A 908 -28.65 48.40 -52.29
N GLN A 909 -29.65 47.54 -52.02
CA GLN A 909 -30.97 47.39 -52.70
C GLN A 909 -31.02 46.74 -54.11
N GLN A 910 -32.15 46.23 -54.64
CA GLN A 910 -33.28 45.42 -54.08
C GLN A 910 -34.19 44.92 -55.24
N ASN A 911 -35.04 43.91 -55.02
CA ASN A 911 -36.14 43.41 -55.89
C ASN A 911 -35.72 42.62 -57.16
N GLY A 912 -36.51 41.67 -57.70
CA GLY A 912 -37.73 41.02 -57.19
C GLY A 912 -38.58 40.31 -58.28
N HIS A 913 -39.34 39.27 -57.90
CA HIS A 913 -40.36 38.51 -58.70
C HIS A 913 -39.86 37.72 -59.94
N ALA A 914 -40.53 36.66 -60.46
CA ALA A 914 -41.46 35.60 -59.97
C ALA A 914 -41.55 34.53 -61.12
N SER A 915 -42.42 33.49 -61.22
CA SER A 915 -43.60 32.96 -60.48
C SER A 915 -43.84 31.47 -60.83
N ASP A 916 -44.79 30.79 -60.13
CA ASP A 916 -45.57 29.57 -60.53
C ASP A 916 -44.81 28.23 -60.74
N ASP A 917 -45.35 27.00 -60.50
CA ASP A 917 -46.64 26.40 -60.08
C ASP A 917 -46.32 24.95 -59.57
N ASP A 918 -47.12 24.11 -58.88
CA ASP A 918 -48.40 24.16 -58.12
C ASP A 918 -48.54 22.84 -57.29
N SER A 919 -49.57 22.73 -56.43
CA SER A 919 -50.24 21.52 -55.90
C SER A 919 -49.71 20.86 -54.60
N GLY A 920 -50.57 20.79 -53.56
CA GLY A 920 -50.23 20.12 -52.28
C GLY A 920 -51.11 20.41 -51.03
N LEU A 921 -52.43 20.58 -51.16
CA LEU A 921 -53.37 20.84 -50.03
C LEU A 921 -53.81 19.53 -49.33
N SER A 922 -54.19 19.44 -48.04
CA SER A 922 -54.24 20.35 -46.85
C SER A 922 -54.46 19.46 -45.57
N SER A 923 -54.95 19.82 -44.36
CA SER A 923 -55.68 20.97 -43.76
C SER A 923 -55.71 20.91 -42.19
N VAL A 924 -56.14 22.01 -41.54
CA VAL A 924 -57.04 22.19 -40.34
C VAL A 924 -57.17 21.05 -39.30
N GLY A 925 -57.18 21.22 -37.96
CA GLY A 925 -57.37 22.36 -37.02
C GLY A 925 -58.19 21.86 -35.78
N ASP A 926 -58.51 22.57 -34.69
CA ASP A 926 -58.17 23.89 -34.10
C ASP A 926 -58.67 23.93 -32.61
N ARG A 927 -58.22 24.89 -31.77
CA ARG A 927 -58.88 25.46 -30.53
C ARG A 927 -59.11 24.69 -29.18
N ILE A 928 -58.66 25.37 -28.09
CA ILE A 928 -59.44 25.88 -26.90
C ILE A 928 -59.38 25.20 -25.49
N ASP A 929 -58.99 26.06 -24.52
CA ASP A 929 -59.30 26.29 -23.09
C ASP A 929 -59.17 25.27 -21.92
N GLN A 930 -58.34 25.71 -20.96
CA GLN A 930 -58.54 25.91 -19.48
C GLN A 930 -58.82 24.77 -18.48
N ASP A 931 -58.24 24.99 -17.28
CA ASP A 931 -58.56 24.58 -15.89
C ASP A 931 -58.90 23.08 -15.63
N THR A 932 -58.33 22.40 -14.62
CA THR A 932 -58.36 22.74 -13.18
C THR A 932 -57.25 22.04 -12.35
N MET A 933 -57.13 22.43 -11.06
CA MET A 933 -56.50 21.60 -10.01
C MET A 933 -57.43 20.47 -9.55
N ASP A 934 -56.89 19.34 -9.09
CA ASP A 934 -57.10 18.90 -7.68
C ASP A 934 -56.04 17.86 -7.24
N LEU A 935 -56.09 17.47 -5.96
CA LEU A 935 -55.14 16.63 -5.22
C LEU A 935 -55.55 15.14 -5.17
N SER A 936 -54.56 14.24 -5.24
CA SER A 936 -54.60 12.89 -4.64
C SER A 936 -53.20 12.31 -4.42
#